data_AF-A0A8H7DU64-F1
#
_entry.id   AF-A0A8H7DU64-F1
#
_cell.length_a   1.000
_cell.length_b   1.000
_cell.length_c   1.000
_cell.angle_alpha   90.00
_cell.angle_beta   90.00
_cell.angle_gamma   90.00
#
_symmetry.space_group_name_H-M   'P 1'
#
loop_
_entity.id
_entity.type
_entity.pdbx_description
1 polymer ?
#
loop_
_entity_poly.entity_id
_entity_poly.type
_entity_poly.pdbx_seq_one_letter_code
_entity_poly.pdbx_strand_id
1 'polypeptide(L)'
;MSIADLTRNCFQSGVSAPRWVKLCQLYVSKNGIESTPDVEHQISNSVLILYRSYPGEPDLVEYFRQALQESLVSLPVFVSTFLQAAFSPEIRTSASLDMLCRVALDAHYSSNAPPVGSVVPVGATSAAIMATVKDALSLLRSASTLPPSHFHQLSTSASELATLLISCITDLSQVPVAQAMVHLSEVNYLLQTLPLSNTARQIFQTYSLSLDMVAGADVKAAHEAQMMQNINASTYGKGEFSDATSNSDIVSFGLLLHHLVHNRGAKYGSGSGGDPVVLLLETLRWSSWTPAVFYTQLISSAFTCLSQTSGNKIWLWVSFIAGRLPSMISQFEATIKSDSLVNADWRSAVQTALSNVLRRSELMAQCDHLIQQLNLETPVLRSASGELLAGLINRSVIDSSFAVGIDVRTAEDSIPRLKTEARDAGHPELQPYITFKISLDASLEEVKLLASRVWLDPTSHETFARVIMEQAAKLTTTLDVESMSHLCKLLLQHETALDIISLHEPISSLVYHALKFIETYDCETVGDPQTAVGHLGDVVLFAQYTMEKYHLDMDTFAHGANAVSSQFIKTVRNIYGLDELTREEMVAFNSWFKTLFDSTSEGIEDSILRSTNPKILLRLAATLVSHAIIARMASKIDNDTLHNGVSFFLSPLLNWTLVGVVKSLLREIKTKGFNAPVHFDILQTILLSPSCPPTVHCLCGAQILTQITLLNVRVQTASSEFKFDVRAIRQLAARAVGYIEPATMPTPKQQGLWPNQPRNAILMAIGTARGGKAPHLDVKHCLDVTPPAKFLQLLWSELVVAAGLGEMDMCRRIATYVLTMPQPPQTPPLLPIFLYIVLPSLIVAIDNQNVGEQTLGTELLFNIVTSSLTAALHLEWALRAVGGEPLSPLGGQPSTIMARRLGVNLRMKKNSRTSRSLLHKLTSSQPFMANFPHFMSEINI
;
A
#
# COMPACT_ATOMS: atom_id res chain seq x y z
N MET A 1 -41.54 1.54 27.76
CA MET A 1 -40.88 1.15 29.03
C MET A 1 -40.12 -0.13 28.73
N SER A 2 -38.79 -0.11 28.80
CA SER A 2 -37.95 -1.28 28.56
C SER A 2 -37.85 -2.18 29.81
N ILE A 3 -37.33 -3.41 29.68
CA ILE A 3 -37.02 -4.30 30.81
C ILE A 3 -35.99 -3.65 31.76
N ALA A 4 -35.05 -2.87 31.22
CA ALA A 4 -34.09 -2.09 32.00
C ALA A 4 -34.77 -1.01 32.84
N ASP A 5 -35.73 -0.27 32.27
CA ASP A 5 -36.50 0.74 33.00
C ASP A 5 -37.38 0.10 34.09
N LEU A 6 -38.00 -1.04 33.79
CA LEU A 6 -38.80 -1.81 34.75
C LEU A 6 -37.93 -2.26 35.94
N THR A 7 -36.77 -2.84 35.66
CA THR A 7 -35.84 -3.36 36.68
C THR A 7 -35.30 -2.22 37.55
N ARG A 8 -34.89 -1.10 36.93
CA ARG A 8 -34.44 0.11 37.64
C ARG A 8 -35.53 0.66 38.56
N ASN A 9 -36.75 0.81 38.05
CA ASN A 9 -37.87 1.36 38.83
C ASN A 9 -38.29 0.42 39.98
N CYS A 10 -38.24 -0.90 39.77
CA CYS A 10 -38.53 -1.88 40.82
C CYS A 10 -37.49 -1.83 41.94
N PHE A 11 -36.21 -1.77 41.58
CA PHE A 11 -35.11 -1.67 42.54
C PHE A 11 -35.19 -0.37 43.34
N GLN A 12 -35.33 0.77 42.68
CA GLN A 12 -35.44 2.08 43.34
C GLN A 12 -36.70 2.23 44.21
N SER A 13 -37.74 1.46 43.93
CA SER A 13 -38.99 1.43 44.72
C SER A 13 -38.97 0.38 45.84
N GLY A 14 -37.86 -0.33 46.06
CA GLY A 14 -37.73 -1.35 47.11
C GLY A 14 -38.59 -2.60 46.90
N VAL A 15 -38.88 -2.96 45.64
CA VAL A 15 -39.65 -4.16 45.32
C VAL A 15 -38.83 -5.41 45.64
N SER A 16 -39.44 -6.43 46.24
CA SER A 16 -38.76 -7.70 46.54
C SER A 16 -38.50 -8.54 45.27
N ALA A 17 -37.42 -9.33 45.26
CA ALA A 17 -37.04 -10.18 44.12
C ALA A 17 -38.18 -11.09 43.60
N PRO A 18 -38.99 -11.76 44.43
CA PRO A 18 -40.09 -12.60 43.96
C PRO A 18 -41.21 -11.80 43.28
N ARG A 19 -41.40 -10.54 43.68
CA ARG A 19 -42.39 -9.64 43.08
C ARG A 19 -41.86 -9.07 41.77
N TRP A 20 -40.57 -8.77 41.69
CA TRP A 20 -39.90 -8.36 40.44
C TRP A 20 -39.95 -9.45 39.37
N VAL A 21 -39.66 -10.72 39.69
CA VAL A 21 -39.76 -11.83 38.72
C VAL A 21 -41.17 -11.95 38.13
N LYS A 22 -42.23 -11.85 38.96
CA LYS A 22 -43.62 -11.86 38.48
C LYS A 22 -43.94 -10.70 37.55
N LEU A 23 -43.36 -9.52 37.79
CA LEU A 23 -43.51 -8.36 36.91
C LEU A 23 -42.77 -8.54 35.58
N CYS A 24 -41.59 -9.16 35.59
CA CYS A 24 -40.87 -9.53 34.38
C CYS A 24 -41.65 -10.57 33.54
N GLN A 25 -42.21 -11.61 34.18
CA GLN A 25 -43.05 -12.61 33.50
C GLN A 25 -44.33 -11.99 32.90
N LEU A 26 -44.98 -11.07 33.63
CA LEU A 26 -46.12 -10.31 33.12
C LEU A 26 -45.74 -9.39 31.94
N TYR A 27 -44.55 -8.80 31.98
CA TYR A 27 -44.04 -7.97 30.90
C TYR A 27 -43.74 -8.78 29.62
N VAL A 28 -43.12 -9.95 29.76
CA VAL A 28 -42.82 -10.86 28.64
C VAL A 28 -44.10 -11.41 28.01
N SER A 29 -45.05 -11.88 28.84
CA SER A 29 -46.33 -12.42 28.35
C SER A 29 -47.22 -11.38 27.64
N LYS A 30 -47.22 -10.12 28.10
CA LYS A 30 -48.04 -9.05 27.50
C LYS A 30 -47.49 -8.54 26.16
N ASN A 31 -46.18 -8.66 25.93
CA ASN A 31 -45.53 -8.19 24.72
C ASN A 31 -45.43 -9.27 23.61
N GLY A 32 -45.98 -10.46 23.83
CA GLY A 32 -46.04 -11.53 22.81
C GLY A 32 -44.67 -12.11 22.42
N ILE A 33 -43.66 -11.96 23.28
CA ILE A 33 -42.31 -12.43 23.03
C ILE A 33 -42.20 -13.85 23.59
N GLU A 34 -42.15 -14.86 22.73
CA GLU A 34 -41.76 -16.21 23.15
C GLU A 34 -40.38 -16.17 23.81
N SER A 35 -40.13 -17.04 24.80
CA SER A 35 -38.88 -17.10 25.58
C SER A 35 -37.67 -17.39 24.69
N THR A 36 -37.17 -16.35 24.04
CA THR A 36 -35.98 -16.38 23.18
C THR A 36 -34.75 -16.05 24.03
N PRO A 37 -33.56 -16.57 23.68
CA PRO A 37 -32.33 -16.29 24.42
C PRO A 37 -32.02 -14.79 24.54
N ASP A 38 -32.48 -13.98 23.58
CA ASP A 38 -32.34 -12.52 23.59
C ASP A 38 -33.10 -11.85 24.76
N VAL A 39 -34.25 -12.39 25.17
CA VAL A 39 -35.01 -11.88 26.34
C VAL A 39 -34.27 -12.21 27.64
N GLU A 40 -33.72 -13.41 27.77
CA GLU A 40 -32.91 -13.80 28.93
C GLU A 40 -31.66 -12.92 29.06
N HIS A 41 -30.99 -12.61 27.94
CA HIS A 41 -29.86 -11.68 27.89
C HIS A 41 -30.28 -10.27 28.34
N GLN A 42 -31.44 -9.77 27.89
CA GLN A 42 -31.95 -8.45 28.28
C GLN A 42 -32.32 -8.36 29.77
N ILE A 43 -32.88 -9.41 30.35
CA ILE A 43 -33.19 -9.50 31.79
C ILE A 43 -31.91 -9.61 32.62
N SER A 44 -30.93 -10.40 32.16
CA SER A 44 -29.65 -10.51 32.85
C SER A 44 -28.90 -9.17 32.84
N ASN A 45 -28.85 -8.50 31.67
CA ASN A 45 -28.16 -7.23 31.51
C ASN A 45 -28.86 -6.08 32.27
N SER A 46 -30.20 -6.11 32.41
CA SER A 46 -30.92 -5.07 33.15
C SER A 46 -30.51 -4.99 34.63
N VAL A 47 -30.20 -6.14 35.25
CA VAL A 47 -29.71 -6.21 36.62
C VAL A 47 -28.21 -5.87 36.68
N LEU A 48 -27.39 -6.34 35.72
CA LEU A 48 -25.95 -6.00 35.65
C LEU A 48 -25.70 -4.49 35.51
N ILE A 49 -26.54 -3.77 34.76
CA ILE A 49 -26.43 -2.31 34.60
C ILE A 49 -26.61 -1.57 35.94
N LEU A 50 -27.38 -2.11 36.89
CA LEU A 50 -27.59 -1.47 38.20
C LEU A 50 -26.34 -1.54 39.09
N TYR A 51 -25.47 -2.53 38.90
CA TYR A 51 -24.18 -2.60 39.61
C TYR A 51 -23.25 -1.42 39.30
N ARG A 52 -23.49 -0.69 38.21
CA ARG A 52 -22.75 0.55 37.87
C ARG A 52 -23.03 1.68 38.86
N SER A 53 -24.26 1.74 39.37
CA SER A 53 -24.71 2.77 40.31
C SER A 53 -24.70 2.28 41.76
N TYR A 54 -24.74 0.96 41.96
CA TYR A 54 -24.86 0.32 43.27
C TYR A 54 -23.90 -0.89 43.38
N PRO A 55 -22.59 -0.66 43.48
CA PRO A 55 -21.61 -1.73 43.57
C PRO A 55 -21.71 -2.46 44.92
N GLY A 56 -21.75 -3.78 44.89
CA GLY A 56 -21.74 -4.59 46.11
C GLY A 56 -23.09 -4.76 46.82
N GLU A 57 -24.22 -4.39 46.19
CA GLU A 57 -25.54 -4.52 46.82
C GLU A 57 -26.07 -5.97 46.86
N PRO A 58 -26.42 -6.50 48.04
CA PRO A 58 -26.94 -7.87 48.17
C PRO A 58 -28.35 -8.04 47.60
N ASP A 59 -29.16 -6.99 47.52
CA ASP A 59 -30.51 -7.05 46.96
C ASP A 59 -30.50 -7.36 45.45
N LEU A 60 -29.47 -6.91 44.72
CA LEU A 60 -29.27 -7.23 43.30
C LEU A 60 -28.84 -8.70 43.11
N VAL A 61 -28.13 -9.28 44.08
CA VAL A 61 -27.80 -10.71 44.10
C VAL A 61 -29.07 -11.55 44.27
N GLU A 62 -29.99 -11.11 45.13
CA GLU A 62 -31.28 -11.80 45.34
C GLU A 62 -32.16 -11.79 44.09
N TYR A 63 -32.10 -10.73 43.28
CA TYR A 63 -32.78 -10.67 41.99
C TYR A 63 -32.25 -11.75 41.03
N PHE A 64 -30.93 -11.93 40.94
CA PHE A 64 -30.36 -13.02 40.13
C PHE A 64 -30.69 -14.41 40.68
N ARG A 65 -30.61 -14.60 42.00
CA ARG A 65 -30.93 -15.87 42.65
C ARG A 65 -32.37 -16.30 42.35
N GLN A 66 -33.33 -15.38 42.50
CA GLN A 66 -34.73 -15.66 42.21
C GLN A 66 -34.99 -15.85 40.70
N ALA A 67 -34.32 -15.09 39.83
CA ALA A 67 -34.44 -15.26 38.37
C ALA A 67 -33.95 -16.62 37.88
N LEU A 68 -32.85 -17.13 38.46
CA LEU A 68 -32.31 -18.46 38.17
C LEU A 68 -33.21 -19.57 38.72
N GLN A 69 -33.77 -19.41 39.92
CA GLN A 69 -34.69 -20.39 40.53
C GLN A 69 -36.01 -20.55 39.76
N GLU A 70 -36.58 -19.44 39.30
CA GLU A 70 -37.84 -19.42 38.53
C GLU A 70 -37.63 -19.67 37.03
N SER A 71 -36.40 -20.06 36.62
CA SER A 71 -36.02 -20.29 35.21
C SER A 71 -36.33 -19.13 34.27
N LEU A 72 -36.30 -17.90 34.78
CA LEU A 72 -36.48 -16.68 33.99
C LEU A 72 -35.22 -16.34 33.17
N VAL A 73 -34.05 -16.72 33.68
CA VAL A 73 -32.75 -16.65 32.99
C VAL A 73 -32.08 -18.00 33.18
N SER A 74 -31.57 -18.59 32.11
CA SER A 74 -30.79 -19.83 32.21
C SER A 74 -29.38 -19.55 32.74
N LEU A 75 -28.82 -20.51 33.49
CA LEU A 75 -27.47 -20.39 34.06
C LEU A 75 -26.38 -20.13 32.99
N PRO A 76 -26.39 -20.76 31.80
CA PRO A 76 -25.41 -20.45 30.75
C PRO A 76 -25.52 -19.03 30.22
N VAL A 77 -26.74 -18.50 30.05
CA VAL A 77 -26.95 -17.12 29.60
C VAL A 77 -26.41 -16.16 30.66
N PHE A 78 -26.71 -16.38 31.94
CA PHE A 78 -26.17 -15.59 33.04
C PHE A 78 -24.63 -15.59 33.09
N VAL A 79 -23.98 -16.75 32.95
CA VAL A 79 -22.52 -16.85 33.01
C VAL A 79 -21.87 -16.11 31.84
N SER A 80 -22.43 -16.22 30.62
CA SER A 80 -21.92 -15.51 29.45
C SER A 80 -22.08 -13.99 29.55
N THR A 81 -23.24 -13.49 29.99
CA THR A 81 -23.50 -12.04 30.14
C THR A 81 -22.68 -11.44 31.27
N PHE A 82 -22.55 -12.15 32.39
CA PHE A 82 -21.72 -11.74 33.52
C PHE A 82 -20.25 -11.59 33.10
N LEU A 83 -19.67 -12.61 32.46
CA LEU A 83 -18.26 -12.60 32.08
C LEU A 83 -17.95 -11.49 31.06
N GLN A 84 -18.86 -11.22 30.12
CA GLN A 84 -18.73 -10.08 29.20
C GLN A 84 -18.81 -8.74 29.93
N ALA A 85 -19.71 -8.60 30.90
CA ALA A 85 -19.89 -7.37 31.67
C ALA A 85 -18.78 -7.11 32.70
N ALA A 86 -18.06 -8.16 33.15
CA ALA A 86 -17.02 -8.08 34.18
C ALA A 86 -15.83 -7.19 33.80
N PHE A 87 -15.64 -6.89 32.50
CA PHE A 87 -14.59 -6.02 31.99
C PHE A 87 -15.00 -4.55 31.88
N SER A 88 -16.25 -4.20 32.17
CA SER A 88 -16.67 -2.80 32.24
C SER A 88 -16.05 -2.12 33.47
N PRO A 89 -15.52 -0.89 33.34
CA PRO A 89 -14.84 -0.19 34.45
C PRO A 89 -15.76 0.08 35.64
N GLU A 90 -17.07 0.01 35.43
CA GLU A 90 -18.12 0.37 36.38
C GLU A 90 -18.54 -0.81 37.30
N ILE A 91 -18.35 -2.06 36.88
CA ILE A 91 -18.71 -3.28 37.65
C ILE A 91 -17.48 -3.89 38.38
N ARG A 92 -16.28 -3.37 38.10
CA ARG A 92 -14.98 -3.93 38.51
C ARG A 92 -14.61 -3.69 39.98
N THR A 93 -15.53 -3.95 40.92
CA THR A 93 -15.24 -4.00 42.36
C THR A 93 -15.07 -5.45 42.82
N SER A 94 -14.16 -5.69 43.76
CA SER A 94 -13.89 -7.05 44.25
C SER A 94 -15.11 -7.71 44.89
N ALA A 95 -16.04 -6.93 45.45
CA ALA A 95 -17.26 -7.43 46.08
C ALA A 95 -18.33 -7.85 45.06
N SER A 96 -18.63 -6.99 44.08
CA SER A 96 -19.62 -7.29 43.03
C SER A 96 -19.23 -8.52 42.22
N LEU A 97 -17.97 -8.59 41.79
CA LEU A 97 -17.48 -9.70 40.97
C LEU A 97 -17.45 -11.03 41.77
N ASP A 98 -17.12 -10.98 43.06
CA ASP A 98 -17.10 -12.18 43.91
C ASP A 98 -18.51 -12.72 44.14
N MET A 99 -19.47 -11.83 44.45
CA MET A 99 -20.87 -12.23 44.61
C MET A 99 -21.47 -12.79 43.32
N LEU A 100 -21.16 -12.23 42.16
CA LEU A 100 -21.63 -12.74 40.87
C LEU A 100 -21.00 -14.10 40.53
N CYS A 101 -19.72 -14.31 40.83
CA CYS A 101 -19.09 -15.64 40.72
C CYS A 101 -19.77 -16.65 41.64
N ARG A 102 -20.09 -16.26 42.89
CA ARG A 102 -20.80 -17.11 43.85
C ARG A 102 -22.20 -17.48 43.39
N VAL A 103 -22.95 -16.55 42.80
CA VAL A 103 -24.27 -16.86 42.19
C VAL A 103 -24.16 -17.93 41.12
N ALA A 104 -23.15 -17.83 40.23
CA ALA A 104 -22.94 -18.85 39.20
C ALA A 104 -22.58 -20.23 39.80
N LEU A 105 -21.68 -20.24 40.79
CA LEU A 105 -21.22 -21.47 41.46
C LEU A 105 -22.34 -22.12 42.29
N ASP A 106 -23.05 -21.35 43.10
CA ASP A 106 -24.13 -21.84 43.95
C ASP A 106 -25.29 -22.40 43.13
N ALA A 107 -25.64 -21.74 42.02
CA ALA A 107 -26.66 -22.23 41.09
C ALA A 107 -26.23 -23.54 40.41
N HIS A 108 -24.95 -23.67 40.02
CA HIS A 108 -24.41 -24.91 39.47
C HIS A 108 -24.46 -26.05 40.50
N TYR A 109 -23.89 -25.87 41.68
CA TYR A 109 -23.83 -26.91 42.71
C TYR A 109 -25.21 -27.30 43.26
N SER A 110 -26.18 -26.37 43.29
CA SER A 110 -27.56 -26.66 43.69
C SER A 110 -28.32 -27.47 42.64
N SER A 111 -27.90 -27.41 41.36
CA SER A 111 -28.56 -28.12 40.26
C SER A 111 -28.20 -29.62 40.18
N ASN A 112 -27.09 -30.05 40.82
CA ASN A 112 -26.52 -31.40 40.70
C ASN A 112 -26.31 -31.91 39.26
N ALA A 113 -26.32 -31.00 38.27
CA ALA A 113 -26.14 -31.32 36.86
C ALA A 113 -24.64 -31.29 36.49
N PRO A 114 -24.21 -32.05 35.46
CA PRO A 114 -22.84 -31.96 34.95
C PRO A 114 -22.52 -30.52 34.47
N PRO A 115 -21.24 -30.08 34.50
CA PRO A 115 -20.84 -28.74 34.03
C PRO A 115 -21.31 -28.43 32.60
N VAL A 116 -21.21 -29.44 31.72
CA VAL A 116 -21.83 -29.43 30.39
C VAL A 116 -23.32 -29.74 30.55
N GLY A 117 -24.17 -28.76 30.21
CA GLY A 117 -25.61 -28.79 30.45
C GLY A 117 -26.09 -27.90 31.60
N SER A 118 -25.17 -27.40 32.43
CA SER A 118 -25.46 -26.49 33.56
C SER A 118 -24.84 -25.10 33.33
N VAL A 119 -23.51 -25.01 33.23
CA VAL A 119 -22.76 -23.76 33.03
C VAL A 119 -22.62 -23.43 31.55
N VAL A 120 -22.62 -24.45 30.70
CA VAL A 120 -22.54 -24.36 29.24
C VAL A 120 -23.72 -25.11 28.61
N PRO A 121 -24.35 -24.61 27.53
CA PRO A 121 -25.45 -25.32 26.87
C PRO A 121 -25.00 -26.64 26.21
N VAL A 122 -25.86 -27.67 26.21
CA VAL A 122 -25.56 -29.03 25.69
C VAL A 122 -25.19 -29.05 24.19
N GLY A 123 -25.53 -28.01 23.42
CA GLY A 123 -25.23 -27.88 21.98
C GLY A 123 -24.25 -26.77 21.62
N ALA A 124 -23.48 -26.24 22.57
CA ALA A 124 -22.54 -25.15 22.30
C ALA A 124 -21.35 -25.60 21.43
N THR A 125 -20.92 -24.75 20.50
CA THR A 125 -19.72 -25.00 19.67
C THR A 125 -18.45 -24.87 20.52
N SER A 126 -17.40 -25.63 20.21
CA SER A 126 -16.11 -25.53 20.92
C SER A 126 -15.55 -24.10 20.92
N ALA A 127 -15.79 -23.32 19.85
CA ALA A 127 -15.39 -21.92 19.77
C ALA A 127 -16.11 -21.01 20.80
N ALA A 128 -17.41 -21.23 21.05
CA ALA A 128 -18.18 -20.48 22.04
C ALA A 128 -17.72 -20.79 23.47
N ILE A 129 -17.46 -22.07 23.77
CA ILE A 129 -16.95 -22.51 25.07
C ILE A 129 -15.57 -21.90 25.34
N MET A 130 -14.69 -21.90 24.33
CA MET A 130 -13.36 -21.31 24.42
C MET A 130 -13.40 -19.80 24.65
N ALA A 131 -14.34 -19.08 24.03
CA ALA A 131 -14.55 -17.66 24.29
C ALA A 131 -14.93 -17.41 25.76
N THR A 132 -15.88 -18.18 26.30
CA THR A 132 -16.28 -18.07 27.71
C THR A 132 -15.14 -18.43 28.68
N VAL A 133 -14.33 -19.44 28.33
CA VAL A 133 -13.12 -19.82 29.09
C VAL A 133 -12.08 -18.70 29.07
N LYS A 134 -11.89 -18.03 27.92
CA LYS A 134 -10.99 -16.86 27.80
C LYS A 134 -11.41 -15.74 28.75
N ASP A 135 -12.71 -15.44 28.77
CA ASP A 135 -13.27 -14.39 29.61
C ASP A 135 -13.12 -14.74 31.10
N ALA A 136 -13.32 -15.99 31.48
CA ALA A 136 -13.08 -16.45 32.86
C ALA A 136 -11.60 -16.38 33.29
N LEU A 137 -10.66 -16.76 32.42
CA LEU A 137 -9.22 -16.64 32.68
C LEU A 137 -8.80 -15.16 32.80
N SER A 138 -9.36 -14.30 31.95
CA SER A 138 -9.11 -12.86 31.96
C SER A 138 -9.69 -12.18 33.23
N LEU A 139 -10.83 -12.66 33.72
CA LEU A 139 -11.39 -12.26 35.02
C LEU A 139 -10.47 -12.67 36.17
N LEU A 140 -9.96 -13.90 36.17
CA LEU A 140 -9.01 -14.39 37.18
C LEU A 140 -7.70 -13.58 37.18
N ARG A 141 -7.18 -13.22 36.01
CA ARG A 141 -6.05 -12.28 35.89
C ARG A 141 -6.38 -10.93 36.50
N SER A 142 -7.54 -10.38 36.15
CA SER A 142 -7.98 -9.07 36.65
C SER A 142 -8.19 -9.06 38.16
N ALA A 143 -8.65 -10.17 38.75
CA ALA A 143 -8.83 -10.33 40.19
C ALA A 143 -7.51 -10.12 40.97
N SER A 144 -6.37 -10.48 40.38
CA SER A 144 -5.05 -10.29 41.01
C SER A 144 -4.57 -8.84 41.05
N THR A 145 -5.14 -7.98 40.20
CA THR A 145 -4.81 -6.55 40.11
C THR A 145 -5.70 -5.68 40.98
N LEU A 146 -6.79 -6.25 41.53
CA LEU A 146 -7.75 -5.52 42.35
C LEU A 146 -7.35 -5.55 43.83
N PRO A 147 -7.66 -4.49 44.60
CA PRO A 147 -7.34 -4.44 46.02
C PRO A 147 -8.01 -5.61 46.76
N PRO A 148 -7.27 -6.33 47.63
CA PRO A 148 -7.80 -7.49 48.33
C PRO A 148 -8.91 -7.05 49.31
N SER A 149 -10.03 -7.77 49.29
CA SER A 149 -11.12 -7.59 50.26
C SER A 149 -11.04 -8.66 51.34
N HIS A 150 -11.20 -8.28 52.61
CA HIS A 150 -11.23 -9.22 53.73
C HIS A 150 -12.49 -10.09 53.75
N PHE A 151 -13.57 -9.63 53.11
CA PHE A 151 -14.89 -10.30 53.12
C PHE A 151 -15.20 -11.02 51.82
N HIS A 152 -14.51 -10.72 50.72
CA HIS A 152 -14.77 -11.26 49.39
C HIS A 152 -13.51 -11.88 48.78
N GLN A 153 -13.58 -13.17 48.46
CA GLN A 153 -12.45 -13.95 47.96
C GLN A 153 -12.53 -14.15 46.45
N LEU A 154 -12.55 -13.05 45.70
CA LEU A 154 -12.74 -13.05 44.24
C LEU A 154 -11.77 -14.00 43.51
N SER A 155 -10.49 -14.03 43.91
CA SER A 155 -9.50 -14.91 43.27
C SER A 155 -9.86 -16.40 43.42
N THR A 156 -10.42 -16.79 44.56
CA THR A 156 -10.89 -18.16 44.82
C THR A 156 -12.12 -18.46 43.97
N SER A 157 -13.14 -17.60 44.03
CA SER A 157 -14.40 -17.77 43.31
C SER A 157 -14.21 -17.75 41.78
N ALA A 158 -13.35 -16.87 41.26
CA ALA A 158 -13.03 -16.82 39.83
C ALA A 158 -12.18 -18.02 39.38
N SER A 159 -11.28 -18.52 40.24
CA SER A 159 -10.50 -19.72 39.94
C SER A 159 -11.38 -20.97 39.89
N GLU A 160 -12.37 -21.09 40.78
CA GLU A 160 -13.35 -22.19 40.77
C GLU A 160 -14.22 -22.14 39.51
N LEU A 161 -14.72 -20.96 39.13
CA LEU A 161 -15.51 -20.79 37.91
C LEU A 161 -14.71 -21.11 36.64
N ALA A 162 -13.46 -20.65 36.55
CA ALA A 162 -12.57 -20.96 35.43
C ALA A 162 -12.27 -22.46 35.34
N THR A 163 -12.11 -23.13 36.49
CA THR A 163 -11.88 -24.58 36.56
C THR A 163 -13.07 -25.37 36.02
N LEU A 164 -14.30 -24.98 36.38
CA LEU A 164 -15.53 -25.59 35.87
C LEU A 164 -15.66 -25.39 34.35
N LEU A 165 -15.38 -24.19 33.85
CA LEU A 165 -15.48 -23.89 32.41
C LEU A 165 -14.43 -24.63 31.58
N ILE A 166 -13.19 -24.78 32.07
CA ILE A 166 -12.16 -25.57 31.39
C ILE A 166 -12.55 -27.05 31.31
N SER A 167 -13.21 -27.58 32.34
CA SER A 167 -13.68 -28.97 32.35
C SER A 167 -14.78 -29.27 31.32
N CYS A 168 -15.41 -28.22 30.75
CA CYS A 168 -16.41 -28.35 29.69
C CYS A 168 -15.80 -28.55 28.28
N ILE A 169 -14.49 -28.43 28.12
CA ILE A 169 -13.82 -28.58 26.83
C ILE A 169 -13.57 -30.06 26.56
N THR A 170 -14.30 -30.62 25.59
CA THR A 170 -14.22 -32.06 25.24
C THR A 170 -13.34 -32.35 24.02
N ASP A 171 -13.21 -31.40 23.08
CA ASP A 171 -12.39 -31.55 21.87
C ASP A 171 -11.64 -30.24 21.51
N LEU A 172 -10.31 -30.31 21.54
CA LEU A 172 -9.38 -29.22 21.20
C LEU A 172 -8.84 -29.31 19.77
N SER A 173 -9.12 -30.40 19.03
CA SER A 173 -8.58 -30.63 17.69
C SER A 173 -9.12 -29.67 16.62
N GLN A 174 -10.31 -29.11 16.86
CA GLN A 174 -11.00 -28.17 15.98
C GLN A 174 -10.63 -26.70 16.24
N VAL A 175 -9.74 -26.42 17.20
CA VAL A 175 -9.39 -25.06 17.59
C VAL A 175 -8.27 -24.52 16.68
N PRO A 176 -8.41 -23.33 16.09
CA PRO A 176 -7.34 -22.69 15.33
C PRO A 176 -6.08 -22.52 16.18
N VAL A 177 -4.92 -22.84 15.61
CA VAL A 177 -3.61 -22.79 16.29
C VAL A 177 -3.33 -21.41 16.92
N ALA A 178 -3.73 -20.32 16.23
CA ALA A 178 -3.60 -18.96 16.74
C ALA A 178 -4.40 -18.74 18.05
N GLN A 179 -5.61 -19.29 18.14
CA GLN A 179 -6.43 -19.19 19.34
C GLN A 179 -5.84 -20.05 20.46
N ALA A 180 -5.39 -21.27 20.17
CA ALA A 180 -4.73 -22.14 21.15
C ALA A 180 -3.47 -21.50 21.79
N MET A 181 -2.65 -20.80 20.99
CA MET A 181 -1.46 -20.08 21.49
C MET A 181 -1.79 -18.93 22.45
N VAL A 182 -2.87 -18.17 22.16
CA VAL A 182 -3.33 -17.11 23.07
C VAL A 182 -3.75 -17.69 24.41
N HIS A 183 -4.52 -18.78 24.41
CA HIS A 183 -4.93 -19.46 25.64
C HIS A 183 -3.73 -20.07 26.39
N LEU A 184 -2.77 -20.66 25.68
CA LEU A 184 -1.56 -21.24 26.26
C LEU A 184 -0.73 -20.18 27.00
N SER A 185 -0.52 -19.02 26.38
CA SER A 185 0.24 -17.92 26.98
C SER A 185 -0.42 -17.39 28.26
N GLU A 186 -1.75 -17.23 28.24
CA GLU A 186 -2.53 -16.75 29.39
C GLU A 186 -2.52 -17.76 30.55
N VAL A 187 -2.69 -19.05 30.27
CA VAL A 187 -2.67 -20.11 31.30
C VAL A 187 -1.28 -20.23 31.94
N ASN A 188 -0.21 -20.17 31.13
CA ASN A 188 1.16 -20.22 31.64
C ASN A 188 1.50 -19.01 32.50
N TYR A 189 1.04 -17.82 32.11
CA TYR A 189 1.16 -16.62 32.93
C TYR A 189 0.45 -16.81 34.30
N LEU A 190 -0.79 -17.29 34.31
CA LEU A 190 -1.56 -17.50 35.55
C LEU A 190 -0.91 -18.55 36.46
N LEU A 191 -0.39 -19.65 35.89
CA LEU A 191 0.31 -20.70 36.64
C LEU A 191 1.59 -20.20 37.32
N GLN A 192 2.29 -19.23 36.72
CA GLN A 192 3.52 -18.66 37.25
C GLN A 192 3.28 -17.53 38.26
N THR A 193 2.21 -16.76 38.08
CA THR A 193 1.99 -15.51 38.83
C THR A 193 1.03 -15.64 40.02
N LEU A 194 0.10 -16.62 40.01
CA LEU A 194 -0.95 -16.71 41.03
C LEU A 194 -0.82 -17.93 41.97
N PRO A 195 -1.07 -17.76 43.27
CA PRO A 195 -1.22 -18.87 44.21
C PRO A 195 -2.59 -19.56 44.01
N LEU A 196 -2.68 -20.42 43.00
CA LEU A 196 -3.86 -21.24 42.72
C LEU A 196 -3.98 -22.40 43.72
N SER A 197 -5.20 -22.88 43.98
CA SER A 197 -5.43 -24.11 44.74
C SER A 197 -4.80 -25.32 44.02
N ASN A 198 -4.46 -26.37 44.77
CA ASN A 198 -3.82 -27.57 44.20
C ASN A 198 -4.68 -28.19 43.07
N THR A 199 -6.00 -28.20 43.24
CA THR A 199 -6.95 -28.71 42.25
C THR A 199 -7.00 -27.85 40.99
N ALA A 200 -7.09 -26.51 41.13
CA ALA A 200 -7.11 -25.61 39.98
C ALA A 200 -5.78 -25.63 39.21
N ARG A 201 -4.65 -25.69 39.93
CA ARG A 201 -3.32 -25.81 39.34
C ARG A 201 -3.16 -27.06 38.49
N GLN A 202 -3.63 -28.22 38.97
CA GLN A 202 -3.58 -29.47 38.21
C GLN A 202 -4.42 -29.41 36.92
N ILE A 203 -5.61 -28.83 36.99
CA ILE A 203 -6.51 -28.70 35.82
C ILE A 203 -5.91 -27.72 34.80
N PHE A 204 -5.32 -26.61 35.25
CA PHE A 204 -4.67 -25.63 34.37
C PHE A 204 -3.40 -26.20 33.73
N GLN A 205 -2.63 -27.02 34.45
CA GLN A 205 -1.48 -27.73 33.88
C GLN A 205 -1.89 -28.75 32.82
N THR A 206 -2.96 -29.51 33.09
CA THR A 206 -3.50 -30.49 32.14
C THR A 206 -4.01 -29.80 30.87
N TYR A 207 -4.67 -28.65 31.04
CA TYR A 207 -5.15 -27.81 29.95
C TYR A 207 -4.01 -27.14 29.16
N SER A 208 -2.94 -26.69 29.83
CA SER A 208 -1.74 -26.17 29.18
C SER A 208 -1.08 -27.25 28.31
N LEU A 209 -0.95 -28.48 28.83
CA LEU A 209 -0.41 -29.62 28.08
C LEU A 209 -1.26 -29.97 26.85
N SER A 210 -2.60 -29.94 26.96
CA SER A 210 -3.47 -30.24 25.83
C SER A 210 -3.43 -29.15 24.75
N LEU A 211 -3.29 -27.88 25.13
CA LEU A 211 -3.05 -26.77 24.20
C LEU A 211 -1.67 -26.85 23.54
N ASP A 212 -0.62 -27.24 24.28
CA ASP A 212 0.73 -27.45 23.77
C ASP A 212 0.77 -28.53 22.66
N MET A 213 -0.01 -29.61 22.80
CA MET A 213 -0.11 -30.66 21.78
C MET A 213 -0.78 -30.18 20.48
N VAL A 214 -1.75 -29.26 20.57
CA VAL A 214 -2.46 -28.70 19.40
C VAL A 214 -1.64 -27.62 18.69
N ALA A 215 -0.77 -26.92 19.43
CA ALA A 215 0.01 -25.79 18.95
C ALA A 215 1.16 -26.15 18.00
N GLY A 216 1.75 -27.35 18.13
CA GLY A 216 2.85 -27.85 17.28
C GLY A 216 4.20 -27.13 17.50
N ALA A 217 5.30 -27.88 17.42
CA ALA A 217 6.65 -27.37 17.75
C ALA A 217 7.18 -26.26 16.80
N ASP A 218 6.83 -26.32 15.51
CA ASP A 218 7.34 -25.39 14.49
C ASP A 218 6.71 -23.99 14.58
N VAL A 219 5.43 -23.90 14.95
CA VAL A 219 4.71 -22.63 15.14
C VAL A 219 5.10 -21.96 16.46
N LYS A 220 5.38 -22.78 17.48
CA LYS A 220 5.93 -22.34 18.77
C LYS A 220 7.29 -21.66 18.62
N ALA A 221 8.21 -22.27 17.86
CA ALA A 221 9.54 -21.68 17.63
C ALA A 221 9.47 -20.33 16.89
N ALA A 222 8.54 -20.17 15.93
CA ALA A 222 8.33 -18.92 15.22
C ALA A 222 7.75 -17.82 16.14
N HIS A 223 6.82 -18.18 17.03
CA HIS A 223 6.23 -17.24 17.99
C HIS A 223 7.18 -16.91 19.16
N GLU A 224 7.94 -17.88 19.67
CA GLU A 224 8.97 -17.68 20.69
C GLU A 224 10.12 -16.82 20.17
N ALA A 225 10.52 -16.97 18.90
CA ALA A 225 11.48 -16.07 18.26
C ALA A 225 10.93 -14.63 18.17
N GLN A 226 9.63 -14.47 17.90
CA GLN A 226 8.95 -13.17 17.86
C GLN A 226 8.84 -12.53 19.26
N MET A 227 8.56 -13.32 20.32
CA MET A 227 8.56 -12.85 21.71
C MET A 227 9.97 -12.52 22.23
N MET A 228 10.97 -13.34 21.90
CA MET A 228 12.37 -13.07 22.28
C MET A 228 12.92 -11.83 21.60
N GLN A 229 12.52 -11.53 20.36
CA GLN A 229 12.86 -10.26 19.72
C GLN A 229 12.24 -9.05 20.43
N ASN A 230 11.00 -9.14 20.92
CA ASN A 230 10.36 -8.04 21.64
C ASN A 230 10.95 -7.80 23.05
N ILE A 231 11.37 -8.87 23.74
CA ILE A 231 12.09 -8.79 25.01
C ILE A 231 13.51 -8.25 24.79
N ASN A 232 14.16 -8.64 23.69
CA ASN A 232 15.49 -8.14 23.34
C ASN A 232 15.46 -6.69 22.82
N ALA A 233 14.39 -6.24 22.17
CA ALA A 233 14.21 -4.84 21.77
C ALA A 233 14.01 -3.90 22.97
N SER A 234 13.47 -4.40 24.08
CA SER A 234 13.26 -3.62 25.33
C SER A 234 14.42 -3.74 26.33
N THR A 235 15.23 -4.81 26.27
CA THR A 235 16.30 -5.07 27.27
C THR A 235 17.72 -4.97 26.71
N TYR A 236 17.91 -5.10 25.40
CA TYR A 236 19.20 -5.06 24.72
C TYR A 236 19.26 -3.93 23.68
N GLY A 237 19.29 -2.68 24.14
CA GLY A 237 19.74 -1.52 23.36
C GLY A 237 21.22 -1.55 22.96
N LYS A 238 21.85 -2.74 22.92
CA LYS A 238 23.24 -2.99 22.51
C LYS A 238 23.29 -4.28 21.69
N GLY A 239 22.77 -4.23 20.48
CA GLY A 239 23.07 -5.24 19.46
C GLY A 239 24.36 -4.84 18.73
N GLU A 240 25.28 -5.79 18.54
CA GLU A 240 26.61 -5.67 17.90
C GLU A 240 26.61 -5.09 16.45
N PHE A 241 25.45 -4.70 15.91
CA PHE A 241 25.30 -4.14 14.55
C PHE A 241 24.61 -2.77 14.51
N SER A 242 24.30 -2.19 15.67
CA SER A 242 23.86 -0.81 15.79
C SER A 242 24.85 -0.10 16.69
N ASP A 243 25.87 0.50 16.06
CA ASP A 243 26.57 1.60 16.68
C ASP A 243 25.50 2.65 17.02
N ALA A 244 25.14 2.73 18.30
CA ALA A 244 24.24 3.72 18.89
C ALA A 244 24.77 5.17 18.75
N THR A 245 25.73 5.39 17.85
CA THR A 245 26.37 6.66 17.49
C THR A 245 25.89 7.19 16.13
N SER A 246 25.31 6.39 15.22
CA SER A 246 24.76 6.92 13.97
C SER A 246 23.32 7.44 14.16
N ASN A 247 23.17 8.53 14.90
CA ASN A 247 21.88 9.18 15.21
C ASN A 247 21.14 9.80 13.99
N SER A 248 21.59 9.52 12.76
CA SER A 248 20.94 9.96 11.51
C SER A 248 21.05 8.87 10.42
N ASP A 249 19.97 8.15 10.16
CA ASP A 249 19.86 7.25 9.01
C ASP A 249 18.99 7.86 7.92
N ILE A 250 19.59 8.79 7.20
CA ILE A 250 18.99 9.45 6.04
C ILE A 250 18.99 8.51 4.81
N VAL A 251 19.87 7.50 4.78
CA VAL A 251 20.07 6.62 3.62
C VAL A 251 18.88 5.70 3.42
N SER A 252 18.47 4.96 4.47
CA SER A 252 17.40 3.96 4.37
C SER A 252 16.07 4.61 4.03
N PHE A 253 15.67 5.65 4.78
CA PHE A 253 14.44 6.38 4.48
C PHE A 253 14.54 7.25 3.22
N GLY A 254 15.72 7.79 2.88
CA GLY A 254 15.92 8.50 1.62
C GLY A 254 15.56 7.65 0.41
N LEU A 255 16.11 6.43 0.34
CA LEU A 255 15.81 5.47 -0.72
C LEU A 255 14.33 5.05 -0.72
N LEU A 256 13.79 4.73 0.46
CA LEU A 256 12.39 4.33 0.61
C LEU A 256 11.41 5.45 0.18
N LEU A 257 11.58 6.66 0.69
CA LEU A 257 10.69 7.78 0.40
C LEU A 257 10.79 8.20 -1.07
N HIS A 258 12.00 8.21 -1.64
CA HIS A 258 12.16 8.44 -3.07
C HIS A 258 11.42 7.39 -3.89
N HIS A 259 11.50 6.11 -3.50
CA HIS A 259 10.74 5.04 -4.15
C HIS A 259 9.23 5.28 -4.06
N LEU A 260 8.71 5.56 -2.86
CA LEU A 260 7.29 5.79 -2.63
C LEU A 260 6.73 6.91 -3.50
N VAL A 261 7.47 8.01 -3.67
CA VAL A 261 7.04 9.19 -4.45
C VAL A 261 7.24 9.00 -5.96
N HIS A 262 8.38 8.45 -6.39
CA HIS A 262 8.67 8.29 -7.81
C HIS A 262 7.86 7.15 -8.43
N ASN A 263 7.69 6.04 -7.70
CA ASN A 263 6.92 4.88 -8.12
C ASN A 263 5.49 4.87 -7.52
N ARG A 264 4.94 6.05 -7.22
CA ARG A 264 3.62 6.22 -6.55
C ARG A 264 2.47 5.44 -7.17
N GLY A 265 2.48 5.27 -8.50
CA GLY A 265 1.48 4.51 -9.24
C GLY A 265 1.71 3.00 -9.34
N ALA A 266 2.86 2.49 -8.88
CA ALA A 266 3.19 1.07 -8.90
C ALA A 266 2.84 0.38 -7.57
N LYS A 267 2.85 -0.96 -7.57
CA LYS A 267 2.73 -1.76 -6.33
C LYS A 267 3.86 -1.38 -5.36
N TYR A 268 3.56 -1.28 -4.07
CA TYR A 268 4.48 -0.75 -3.04
C TYR A 268 4.88 0.73 -3.20
N GLY A 269 4.26 1.46 -4.14
CA GLY A 269 4.31 2.92 -4.23
C GLY A 269 3.32 3.59 -3.27
N SER A 270 3.45 4.91 -3.06
CA SER A 270 2.63 5.62 -2.07
C SER A 270 1.12 5.46 -2.26
N GLY A 271 0.63 5.35 -3.50
CA GLY A 271 -0.80 5.19 -3.82
C GLY A 271 -1.32 3.76 -3.72
N SER A 272 -0.46 2.75 -3.46
CA SER A 272 -0.84 1.33 -3.44
C SER A 272 -1.53 0.90 -2.14
N GLY A 273 -2.55 1.64 -1.70
CA GLY A 273 -3.34 1.32 -0.51
C GLY A 273 -2.47 1.14 0.75
N GLY A 274 -2.52 -0.07 1.34
CA GLY A 274 -1.76 -0.45 2.54
C GLY A 274 -0.33 -0.94 2.30
N ASP A 275 0.10 -1.15 1.05
CA ASP A 275 1.46 -1.65 0.75
C ASP A 275 2.59 -0.75 1.31
N PRO A 276 2.51 0.59 1.28
CA PRO A 276 3.53 1.44 1.89
C PRO A 276 3.68 1.21 3.39
N VAL A 277 2.60 0.84 4.08
CA VAL A 277 2.61 0.54 5.52
C VAL A 277 3.42 -0.72 5.81
N VAL A 278 3.38 -1.71 4.90
CA VAL A 278 4.24 -2.91 4.95
C VAL A 278 5.71 -2.51 4.97
N LEU A 279 6.13 -1.59 4.11
CA LEU A 279 7.52 -1.13 4.05
C LEU A 279 7.93 -0.36 5.31
N LEU A 280 7.03 0.48 5.86
CA LEU A 280 7.30 1.15 7.14
C LEU A 280 7.45 0.17 8.30
N LEU A 281 6.62 -0.87 8.35
CA LEU A 281 6.67 -1.91 9.38
C LEU A 281 7.90 -2.81 9.24
N GLU A 282 8.29 -3.13 8.01
CA GLU A 282 9.55 -3.81 7.70
C GLU A 282 10.74 -2.99 8.21
N THR A 283 10.81 -1.70 7.87
CA THR A 283 11.91 -0.83 8.24
C THR A 283 12.00 -0.63 9.75
N LEU A 284 10.85 -0.50 10.45
CA LEU A 284 10.82 -0.45 11.91
C LEU A 284 11.43 -1.71 12.53
N ARG A 285 11.00 -2.89 12.08
CA ARG A 285 11.44 -4.18 12.63
C ARG A 285 12.91 -4.44 12.31
N TRP A 286 13.33 -4.19 11.07
CA TRP A 286 14.72 -4.36 10.63
C TRP A 286 15.70 -3.42 11.33
N SER A 287 15.33 -2.15 11.52
CA SER A 287 16.19 -1.16 12.18
C SER A 287 16.28 -1.35 13.70
N SER A 288 15.29 -2.02 14.30
CA SER A 288 15.14 -2.14 15.75
C SER A 288 15.13 -0.78 16.48
N TRP A 289 14.67 0.28 15.80
CA TRP A 289 14.59 1.62 16.38
C TRP A 289 13.47 1.73 17.41
N THR A 290 13.70 2.56 18.43
CA THR A 290 12.59 3.01 19.27
C THR A 290 11.60 3.82 18.44
N PRO A 291 10.29 3.83 18.78
CA PRO A 291 9.29 4.59 18.05
C PRO A 291 9.68 6.07 17.81
N ALA A 292 10.29 6.71 18.81
CA ALA A 292 10.70 8.12 18.71
C ALA A 292 11.86 8.32 17.70
N VAL A 293 12.83 7.41 17.67
CA VAL A 293 13.92 7.44 16.68
C VAL A 293 13.36 7.18 15.29
N PHE A 294 12.51 6.17 15.13
CA PHE A 294 11.88 5.84 13.85
C PHE A 294 11.16 7.04 13.22
N TYR A 295 10.27 7.70 13.97
CA TYR A 295 9.57 8.87 13.46
C TYR A 295 10.49 10.06 13.22
N THR A 296 11.52 10.25 14.06
CA THR A 296 12.52 11.31 13.84
C THR A 296 13.24 11.11 12.51
N GLN A 297 13.67 9.87 12.20
CA GLN A 297 14.35 9.56 10.95
C GLN A 297 13.41 9.66 9.74
N LEU A 298 12.16 9.20 9.87
CA LEU A 298 11.15 9.28 8.80
C LEU A 298 10.87 10.73 8.40
N ILE A 299 10.52 11.57 9.37
CA ILE A 299 10.14 12.97 9.15
C ILE A 299 11.37 13.78 8.70
N SER A 300 12.53 13.59 9.34
CA SER A 300 13.76 14.26 8.93
C SER A 300 14.15 13.91 7.49
N SER A 301 14.04 12.64 7.10
CA SER A 301 14.37 12.20 5.74
C SER A 301 13.39 12.77 4.71
N ALA A 302 12.10 12.87 5.04
CA ALA A 302 11.10 13.46 4.15
C ALA A 302 11.40 14.93 3.83
N PHE A 303 11.71 15.76 4.83
CA PHE A 303 12.14 17.13 4.61
C PHE A 303 13.50 17.23 3.91
N THR A 304 14.41 16.29 4.17
CA THR A 304 15.70 16.21 3.49
C THR A 304 15.50 15.93 1.99
N CYS A 305 14.61 15.03 1.61
CA CYS A 305 14.24 14.78 0.21
C CYS A 305 13.60 16.03 -0.44
N LEU A 306 12.71 16.73 0.27
CA LEU A 306 12.12 17.99 -0.22
C LEU A 306 13.19 19.05 -0.48
N SER A 307 14.11 19.26 0.47
CA SER A 307 15.20 20.25 0.37
C SER A 307 16.15 20.02 -0.83
N GLN A 308 16.16 18.80 -1.38
CA GLN A 308 17.01 18.39 -2.49
C GLN A 308 16.28 18.35 -3.83
N THR A 309 14.97 18.61 -3.82
CA THR A 309 14.13 18.53 -5.01
C THR A 309 14.16 19.85 -5.79
N SER A 310 14.09 19.76 -7.11
CA SER A 310 14.06 20.90 -8.02
C SER A 310 12.87 20.85 -8.99
N GLY A 311 12.39 22.03 -9.41
CA GLY A 311 11.35 22.19 -10.43
C GLY A 311 9.96 21.74 -9.96
N ASN A 312 9.13 21.28 -10.90
CA ASN A 312 7.72 20.92 -10.62
C ASN A 312 7.54 19.75 -9.64
N LYS A 313 8.61 18.99 -9.36
CA LYS A 313 8.60 17.89 -8.39
C LYS A 313 8.53 18.37 -6.94
N ILE A 314 8.88 19.63 -6.65
CA ILE A 314 8.85 20.19 -5.28
C ILE A 314 7.44 20.04 -4.71
N TRP A 315 6.42 20.39 -5.49
CA TRP A 315 5.03 20.28 -5.05
C TRP A 315 4.58 18.83 -4.86
N LEU A 316 5.07 17.88 -5.67
CA LEU A 316 4.77 16.46 -5.47
C LEU A 316 5.24 15.99 -4.10
N TRP A 317 6.43 16.44 -3.67
CA TRP A 317 6.94 16.17 -2.33
C TRP A 317 6.15 16.86 -1.23
N VAL A 318 5.73 18.11 -1.41
CA VAL A 318 4.87 18.80 -0.44
C VAL A 318 3.53 18.06 -0.28
N SER A 319 2.91 17.68 -1.40
CA SER A 319 1.66 16.90 -1.44
C SER A 319 1.80 15.55 -0.74
N PHE A 320 2.94 14.88 -0.95
CA PHE A 320 3.24 13.65 -0.25
C PHE A 320 3.43 13.87 1.26
N ILE A 321 4.23 14.86 1.68
CA ILE A 321 4.56 15.12 3.08
C ILE A 321 3.33 15.57 3.88
N ALA A 322 2.50 16.45 3.32
CA ALA A 322 1.36 17.02 4.03
C ALA A 322 0.04 16.24 3.81
N GLY A 323 -0.13 15.62 2.64
CA GLY A 323 -1.34 14.88 2.29
C GLY A 323 -1.23 13.39 2.62
N ARG A 324 -0.26 12.69 2.02
CA ARG A 324 -0.21 11.22 2.06
C ARG A 324 0.50 10.65 3.29
N LEU A 325 1.64 11.22 3.69
CA LEU A 325 2.45 10.74 4.81
C LEU A 325 1.66 10.69 6.14
N PRO A 326 0.83 11.69 6.51
CA PRO A 326 -0.02 11.62 7.71
C PRO A 326 -1.04 10.48 7.66
N SER A 327 -1.62 10.23 6.47
CA SER A 327 -2.53 9.10 6.25
C SER A 327 -1.80 7.77 6.44
N MET A 328 -0.59 7.64 5.89
CA MET A 328 0.26 6.46 6.08
C MET A 328 0.65 6.22 7.55
N ILE A 329 1.00 7.26 8.30
CA ILE A 329 1.32 7.16 9.74
C ILE A 329 0.09 6.68 10.52
N SER A 330 -1.09 7.22 10.22
CA SER A 330 -2.35 6.81 10.85
C SER A 330 -2.66 5.32 10.59
N GLN A 331 -2.52 4.86 9.33
CA GLN A 331 -2.72 3.45 8.97
C GLN A 331 -1.67 2.52 9.60
N PHE A 332 -0.43 2.97 9.68
CA PHE A 332 0.66 2.26 10.35
C PHE A 332 0.37 2.08 11.85
N GLU A 333 -0.04 3.12 12.56
CA GLU A 333 -0.41 3.02 13.97
C GLU A 333 -1.61 2.10 14.19
N ALA A 334 -2.61 2.13 13.30
CA ALA A 334 -3.76 1.24 13.36
C ALA A 334 -3.32 -0.24 13.23
N THR A 335 -2.42 -0.53 12.28
CA THR A 335 -1.87 -1.88 12.05
C THR A 335 -1.09 -2.39 13.27
N ILE A 336 -0.27 -1.54 13.90
CA ILE A 336 0.51 -1.93 15.09
C ILE A 336 -0.40 -2.19 16.29
N LYS A 337 -1.45 -1.39 16.48
CA LYS A 337 -2.43 -1.59 17.56
C LYS A 337 -3.17 -2.93 17.41
N SER A 338 -3.49 -3.35 16.18
CA SER A 338 -4.08 -4.67 15.93
C SER A 338 -3.13 -5.84 16.14
N ASP A 339 -1.81 -5.63 16.02
CA ASP A 339 -0.81 -6.70 16.15
C ASP A 339 -0.58 -7.12 17.62
N SER A 340 -1.19 -6.46 18.63
CA SER A 340 -1.19 -6.79 20.07
C SER A 340 0.18 -7.02 20.77
N LEU A 341 1.28 -6.93 20.03
CA LEU A 341 2.63 -7.32 20.46
C LEU A 341 3.50 -6.14 20.93
N VAL A 342 3.10 -4.88 20.69
CA VAL A 342 3.90 -3.69 21.04
C VAL A 342 3.09 -2.67 21.85
N ASN A 343 3.15 -2.78 23.18
CA ASN A 343 2.65 -1.78 24.13
C ASN A 343 3.60 -0.57 24.21
N ALA A 344 3.66 0.23 23.13
CA ALA A 344 4.44 1.47 23.10
C ALA A 344 3.53 2.70 22.97
N ASP A 345 3.95 3.82 23.57
CA ASP A 345 3.27 5.12 23.43
C ASP A 345 3.67 5.80 22.10
N TRP A 346 3.01 5.39 21.03
CA TRP A 346 3.24 5.88 19.67
C TRP A 346 2.93 7.38 19.51
N ARG A 347 1.92 7.88 20.21
CA ARG A 347 1.51 9.30 20.14
C ARG A 347 2.61 10.20 20.71
N SER A 348 3.12 9.87 21.89
CA SER A 348 4.24 10.59 22.51
C SER A 348 5.52 10.52 21.66
N ALA A 349 5.76 9.38 21.00
CA ALA A 349 6.89 9.21 20.10
C ALA A 349 6.83 10.15 18.87
N VAL A 350 5.66 10.29 18.23
CA VAL A 350 5.47 11.26 17.12
C VAL A 350 5.69 12.69 17.61
N GLN A 351 5.12 13.06 18.76
CA GLN A 351 5.27 14.40 19.34
C GLN A 351 6.75 14.73 19.64
N THR A 352 7.49 13.78 20.20
CA THR A 352 8.93 13.91 20.45
C THR A 352 9.70 14.10 19.15
N ALA A 353 9.40 13.31 18.13
CA ALA A 353 10.03 13.41 16.82
C ALA A 353 9.78 14.76 16.14
N LEU A 354 8.54 15.24 16.13
CA LEU A 354 8.18 16.54 15.57
C LEU A 354 8.92 17.68 16.27
N SER A 355 8.98 17.64 17.61
CA SER A 355 9.70 18.64 18.40
C SER A 355 11.20 18.67 18.07
N ASN A 356 11.80 17.52 17.77
CA ASN A 356 13.22 17.44 17.41
C ASN A 356 13.51 17.88 15.97
N VAL A 357 12.67 17.48 15.02
CA VAL A 357 12.91 17.76 13.59
C VAL A 357 12.57 19.20 13.24
N LEU A 358 11.42 19.70 13.71
CA LEU A 358 10.94 21.05 13.34
C LEU A 358 11.75 22.17 13.98
N ARG A 359 12.54 21.88 15.03
CA ARG A 359 13.52 22.83 15.60
C ARG A 359 14.77 23.03 14.72
N ARG A 360 14.98 22.24 13.67
CA ARG A 360 16.11 22.40 12.74
C ARG A 360 15.85 23.55 11.76
N SER A 361 16.14 24.77 12.20
CA SER A 361 15.85 26.01 11.47
C SER A 361 16.41 26.06 10.05
N GLU A 362 17.64 25.55 9.83
CA GLU A 362 18.28 25.58 8.50
C GLU A 362 17.56 24.69 7.47
N LEU A 363 17.17 23.48 7.85
CA LEU A 363 16.47 22.55 6.95
C LEU A 363 15.07 23.06 6.61
N MET A 364 14.36 23.60 7.60
CA MET A 364 13.03 24.17 7.37
C MET A 364 13.10 25.42 6.49
N ALA A 365 14.08 26.30 6.72
CA ALA A 365 14.29 27.48 5.88
C ALA A 365 14.59 27.13 4.42
N GLN A 366 15.36 26.07 4.16
CA GLN A 366 15.60 25.57 2.80
C GLN A 366 14.31 25.08 2.13
N CYS A 367 13.50 24.30 2.84
CA CYS A 367 12.22 23.82 2.33
C CYS A 367 11.26 24.97 2.04
N ASP A 368 11.13 25.94 2.95
CA ASP A 368 10.25 27.09 2.77
C ASP A 368 10.69 27.98 1.60
N HIS A 369 12.00 28.16 1.41
CA HIS A 369 12.54 28.87 0.25
C HIS A 369 12.17 28.17 -1.07
N LEU A 370 12.26 26.83 -1.14
CA LEU A 370 11.85 26.08 -2.33
C LEU A 370 10.34 26.20 -2.60
N ILE A 371 9.51 26.24 -1.56
CA ILE A 371 8.05 26.46 -1.71
C ILE A 371 7.78 27.87 -2.24
N GLN A 372 8.49 28.89 -1.75
CA GLN A 372 8.38 30.27 -2.24
C GLN A 372 8.80 30.41 -3.71
N GLN A 373 9.75 29.60 -4.18
CA GLN A 373 10.20 29.61 -5.58
C GLN A 373 9.15 29.09 -6.57
N LEU A 374 8.05 28.48 -6.12
CA LEU A 374 7.01 27.95 -7.01
C LEU A 374 6.20 29.02 -7.75
N ASN A 375 6.45 30.32 -7.54
CA ASN A 375 5.89 31.47 -8.29
C ASN A 375 4.38 31.32 -8.60
N LEU A 376 3.59 30.90 -7.61
CA LEU A 376 2.15 30.80 -7.73
C LEU A 376 1.56 32.20 -7.55
N GLU A 377 0.75 32.66 -8.52
CA GLU A 377 0.09 33.98 -8.51
C GLU A 377 -0.91 34.17 -7.34
N THR A 378 -1.16 33.11 -6.56
CA THR A 378 -2.15 33.06 -5.47
C THR A 378 -1.50 32.78 -4.12
N PRO A 379 -2.07 33.28 -3.00
CA PRO A 379 -1.37 33.38 -1.73
C PRO A 379 -1.00 32.00 -1.18
N VAL A 380 0.31 31.96 -0.92
CA VAL A 380 1.28 30.86 -0.83
C VAL A 380 0.84 29.80 0.19
N LEU A 381 1.13 28.53 -0.11
CA LEU A 381 1.07 27.43 0.87
C LEU A 381 1.68 27.86 2.21
N ARG A 382 1.26 27.24 3.31
CA ARG A 382 1.92 27.42 4.61
C ARG A 382 3.40 27.02 4.50
N SER A 383 4.16 27.29 5.57
CA SER A 383 5.48 26.66 5.71
C SER A 383 5.35 25.14 5.56
N ALA A 384 6.42 24.50 5.08
CA ALA A 384 6.44 23.04 4.89
C ALA A 384 6.08 22.30 6.20
N SER A 385 6.46 22.86 7.34
CA SER A 385 6.10 22.39 8.67
C SER A 385 4.62 22.58 8.99
N GLY A 386 4.04 23.75 8.66
CA GLY A 386 2.63 24.06 8.90
C GLY A 386 1.69 23.15 8.12
N GLU A 387 2.02 22.82 6.88
CA GLU A 387 1.25 21.87 6.06
C GLU A 387 1.28 20.44 6.64
N LEU A 388 2.46 19.97 7.10
CA LEU A 388 2.57 18.66 7.76
C LEU A 388 1.74 18.61 9.05
N LEU A 389 1.82 19.65 9.89
CA LEU A 389 1.06 19.71 11.14
C LEU A 389 -0.45 19.71 10.87
N ALA A 390 -0.92 20.44 9.85
CA ALA A 390 -2.31 20.43 9.43
C ALA A 390 -2.79 19.04 9.01
N GLY A 391 -1.98 18.33 8.21
CA GLY A 391 -2.27 16.95 7.79
C GLY A 391 -2.34 15.96 8.97
N LEU A 392 -1.45 16.09 9.95
CA LEU A 392 -1.42 15.23 11.14
C LEU A 392 -2.60 15.49 12.09
N ILE A 393 -3.03 16.76 12.25
CA ILE A 393 -4.25 17.12 13.00
C ILE A 393 -5.48 16.54 12.31
N ASN A 394 -5.57 16.68 10.98
CA ASN A 394 -6.71 16.17 10.20
C ASN A 394 -6.86 14.63 10.30
N ARG A 395 -5.80 13.91 10.65
CA ARG A 395 -5.79 12.46 10.89
C ARG A 395 -5.83 12.06 12.37
N SER A 396 -6.02 13.02 13.28
CA SER A 396 -6.03 12.82 14.73
C SER A 396 -4.78 12.14 15.29
N VAL A 397 -3.66 12.20 14.56
CA VAL A 397 -2.36 11.67 15.00
C VAL A 397 -1.80 12.54 16.12
N ILE A 398 -1.97 13.86 16.01
CA ILE A 398 -1.60 14.84 17.04
C ILE A 398 -2.80 15.73 17.41
N ASP A 399 -2.73 16.31 18.61
CA ASP A 399 -3.70 17.29 19.08
C ASP A 399 -3.40 18.69 18.54
N SER A 400 -4.45 19.47 18.30
CA SER A 400 -4.32 20.88 17.90
C SER A 400 -3.54 21.71 18.93
N SER A 401 -3.75 21.46 20.22
CA SER A 401 -3.04 22.14 21.31
C SER A 401 -1.52 21.91 21.27
N PHE A 402 -1.09 20.71 20.87
CA PHE A 402 0.33 20.38 20.72
C PHE A 402 0.94 21.09 19.50
N ALA A 403 0.23 21.09 18.37
CA ALA A 403 0.71 21.75 17.15
C ALA A 403 0.92 23.27 17.34
N VAL A 404 -0.01 23.93 18.05
CA VAL A 404 0.11 25.36 18.40
C VAL A 404 1.32 25.63 19.30
N GLY A 405 1.69 24.67 20.15
CA GLY A 405 2.89 24.75 20.98
C GLY A 405 4.21 24.66 20.20
N ILE A 406 4.20 24.07 19.00
CA ILE A 406 5.37 24.01 18.10
C ILE A 406 5.40 25.21 17.16
N ASP A 407 4.28 25.53 16.54
CA ASP A 407 4.14 26.63 15.60
C ASP A 407 2.82 27.36 15.87
N VAL A 408 2.94 28.55 16.46
CA VAL A 408 1.79 29.41 16.83
C VAL A 408 0.91 29.73 15.61
N ARG A 409 1.50 29.76 14.40
CA ARG A 409 0.78 30.04 13.15
C ARG A 409 -0.25 28.96 12.78
N THR A 410 -0.15 27.77 13.36
CA THR A 410 -1.15 26.72 13.16
C THR A 410 -2.49 27.01 13.84
N ALA A 411 -2.53 27.91 14.84
CA ALA A 411 -3.75 28.31 15.55
C ALA A 411 -4.67 29.20 14.70
N GLU A 412 -4.11 30.11 13.91
CA GLU A 412 -4.85 31.08 13.08
C GLU A 412 -5.55 30.41 11.88
N ASP A 413 -5.15 29.18 11.57
CA ASP A 413 -5.38 28.51 10.28
C ASP A 413 -6.00 27.10 10.48
N SER A 414 -6.79 26.93 11.54
CA SER A 414 -7.20 25.61 12.07
C SER A 414 -8.11 24.74 11.19
N ILE A 415 -8.75 25.29 10.15
CA ILE A 415 -9.65 24.55 9.25
C ILE A 415 -9.11 24.58 7.82
N PRO A 416 -9.00 23.42 7.13
CA PRO A 416 -8.65 23.35 5.71
C PRO A 416 -9.54 24.25 4.85
N ARG A 417 -8.92 25.02 3.94
CA ARG A 417 -9.58 26.09 3.19
C ARG A 417 -10.78 25.58 2.39
N LEU A 418 -10.64 24.42 1.74
CA LEU A 418 -11.73 23.82 0.95
C LEU A 418 -12.88 23.30 1.81
N LYS A 419 -12.63 22.89 3.06
CA LYS A 419 -13.70 22.46 3.97
C LYS A 419 -14.55 23.64 4.42
N THR A 420 -13.95 24.81 4.60
CA THR A 420 -14.68 26.04 4.89
C THR A 420 -15.51 26.47 3.68
N GLU A 421 -14.90 26.48 2.49
CA GLU A 421 -15.60 26.81 1.23
C GLU A 421 -16.80 25.89 0.97
N ALA A 422 -16.66 24.59 1.20
CA ALA A 422 -17.76 23.63 1.08
C ALA A 422 -18.92 23.97 2.02
N ARG A 423 -18.62 24.34 3.27
CA ARG A 423 -19.63 24.74 4.27
C ARG A 423 -20.32 26.04 3.89
N ASP A 424 -19.57 27.02 3.39
CA ASP A 424 -20.10 28.30 2.91
C ASP A 424 -21.01 28.09 1.68
N ALA A 425 -20.70 27.11 0.83
CA ALA A 425 -21.53 26.67 -0.29
C ALA A 425 -22.74 25.80 0.10
N GLY A 426 -22.98 25.56 1.40
CA GLY A 426 -24.12 24.78 1.90
C GLY A 426 -23.92 23.27 1.94
N HIS A 427 -22.69 22.77 1.72
CA HIS A 427 -22.37 21.35 1.83
C HIS A 427 -21.74 21.03 3.20
N PRO A 428 -22.29 20.08 3.98
CA PRO A 428 -21.76 19.75 5.31
C PRO A 428 -20.40 19.05 5.25
N GLU A 429 -20.11 18.36 4.15
CA GLU A 429 -18.91 17.58 3.91
C GLU A 429 -18.24 17.97 2.59
N LEU A 430 -16.93 17.72 2.50
CA LEU A 430 -16.12 18.06 1.33
C LEU A 430 -16.43 17.17 0.11
N GLN A 431 -16.79 15.90 0.34
CA GLN A 431 -17.03 14.94 -0.74
C GLN A 431 -18.21 15.35 -1.65
N PRO A 432 -19.42 15.67 -1.13
CA PRO A 432 -20.52 16.18 -1.95
C PRO A 432 -20.18 17.45 -2.73
N TYR A 433 -19.40 18.36 -2.14
CA TYR A 433 -18.96 19.59 -2.80
C TYR A 433 -18.09 19.31 -4.03
N ILE A 434 -17.08 18.44 -3.87
CA ILE A 434 -16.18 18.04 -4.96
C ILE A 434 -16.98 17.31 -6.06
N THR A 435 -17.86 16.39 -5.70
CA THR A 435 -18.71 15.67 -6.67
C THR A 435 -19.58 16.62 -7.48
N PHE A 436 -20.17 17.63 -6.83
CA PHE A 436 -20.97 18.66 -7.52
C PHE A 436 -20.12 19.47 -8.51
N LYS A 437 -18.91 19.89 -8.10
CA LYS A 437 -18.01 20.71 -8.92
C LYS A 437 -17.33 19.96 -10.08
N ILE A 438 -17.39 18.63 -10.12
CA ILE A 438 -16.83 17.78 -11.20
C ILE A 438 -17.95 17.18 -12.08
N SER A 439 -19.20 17.56 -11.84
CA SER A 439 -20.32 17.12 -12.68
C SER A 439 -20.24 17.70 -14.09
N LEU A 440 -20.95 17.07 -15.04
CA LEU A 440 -21.06 17.53 -16.44
C LEU A 440 -21.52 18.99 -16.56
N ASP A 441 -22.33 19.46 -15.61
CA ASP A 441 -22.88 20.82 -15.58
C ASP A 441 -21.84 21.87 -15.15
N ALA A 442 -20.68 21.45 -14.63
CA ALA A 442 -19.62 22.36 -14.23
C ALA A 442 -18.87 22.90 -15.45
N SER A 443 -18.67 24.21 -15.49
CA SER A 443 -17.89 24.83 -16.56
C SER A 443 -16.41 24.43 -16.47
N LEU A 444 -15.72 24.38 -17.61
CA LEU A 444 -14.30 24.03 -17.66
C LEU A 444 -13.44 24.96 -16.78
N GLU A 445 -13.83 26.22 -16.63
CA GLU A 445 -13.14 27.19 -15.77
C GLU A 445 -13.39 26.93 -14.28
N GLU A 446 -14.57 26.48 -13.87
CA GLU A 446 -14.84 26.08 -12.49
C GLU A 446 -14.05 24.83 -12.09
N VAL A 447 -13.93 23.88 -13.01
CA VAL A 447 -13.15 22.65 -12.82
C VAL A 447 -11.66 22.98 -12.70
N LYS A 448 -11.13 23.86 -13.56
CA LYS A 448 -9.74 24.37 -13.46
C LYS A 448 -9.51 25.06 -12.13
N LEU A 449 -10.45 25.90 -11.70
CA LEU A 449 -10.38 26.59 -10.42
C LEU A 449 -10.36 25.57 -9.28
N LEU A 450 -11.27 24.59 -9.28
CA LEU A 450 -11.29 23.52 -8.27
C LEU A 450 -9.95 22.77 -8.25
N ALA A 451 -9.43 22.33 -9.40
CA ALA A 451 -8.15 21.63 -9.49
C ALA A 451 -6.99 22.47 -8.92
N SER A 452 -6.98 23.78 -9.20
CA SER A 452 -5.99 24.71 -8.62
C SER A 452 -6.15 24.91 -7.11
N ARG A 453 -7.39 24.85 -6.59
CA ARG A 453 -7.65 24.93 -5.14
C ARG A 453 -7.27 23.64 -4.42
N VAL A 454 -7.64 22.49 -4.98
CA VAL A 454 -7.27 21.16 -4.45
C VAL A 454 -5.76 21.05 -4.40
N TRP A 455 -5.06 21.44 -5.47
CA TRP A 455 -3.60 21.50 -5.52
C TRP A 455 -2.97 22.23 -4.32
N LEU A 456 -3.59 23.34 -3.89
CA LEU A 456 -3.09 24.22 -2.83
C LEU A 456 -3.47 23.76 -1.41
N ASP A 457 -4.31 22.73 -1.27
CA ASP A 457 -4.77 22.21 0.02
C ASP A 457 -4.49 20.70 0.12
N PRO A 458 -3.27 20.31 0.54
CA PRO A 458 -2.86 18.91 0.64
C PRO A 458 -3.78 18.05 1.51
N THR A 459 -4.49 18.65 2.46
CA THR A 459 -5.41 17.91 3.35
C THR A 459 -6.68 17.44 2.63
N SER A 460 -7.01 18.05 1.49
CA SER A 460 -8.16 17.71 0.63
C SER A 460 -7.86 16.59 -0.38
N HIS A 461 -6.58 16.33 -0.67
CA HIS A 461 -6.11 15.45 -1.73
C HIS A 461 -6.69 14.04 -1.68
N GLU A 462 -6.76 13.43 -0.49
CA GLU A 462 -7.31 12.07 -0.36
C GLU A 462 -8.80 12.02 -0.69
N THR A 463 -9.58 13.01 -0.24
CA THR A 463 -11.01 13.07 -0.54
C THR A 463 -11.24 13.29 -2.03
N PHE A 464 -10.46 14.18 -2.65
CA PHE A 464 -10.50 14.40 -4.09
C PHE A 464 -10.19 13.11 -4.87
N ALA A 465 -9.09 12.42 -4.54
CA ALA A 465 -8.70 11.18 -5.19
C ALA A 465 -9.79 10.10 -5.09
N ARG A 466 -10.39 9.95 -3.90
CA ARG A 466 -11.48 9.00 -3.67
C ARG A 466 -12.72 9.32 -4.51
N VAL A 467 -13.14 10.59 -4.57
CA VAL A 467 -14.31 11.01 -5.37
C VAL A 467 -14.12 10.70 -6.85
N ILE A 468 -12.92 10.97 -7.40
CA ILE A 468 -12.60 10.64 -8.80
C ILE A 468 -12.70 9.13 -9.04
N MET A 469 -12.18 8.30 -8.12
CA MET A 469 -12.22 6.84 -8.23
C MET A 469 -13.65 6.29 -8.15
N GLU A 470 -14.45 6.78 -7.21
CA GLU A 470 -15.87 6.42 -7.08
C GLU A 470 -16.67 6.82 -8.32
N GLN A 471 -16.41 8.01 -8.87
CA GLN A 471 -17.07 8.49 -10.08
C GLN A 471 -16.66 7.65 -11.30
N ALA A 472 -15.38 7.34 -11.47
CA ALA A 472 -14.92 6.46 -12.56
C ALA A 472 -15.56 5.05 -12.47
N ALA A 473 -15.66 4.50 -11.26
CA ALA A 473 -16.32 3.22 -11.02
C ALA A 473 -17.81 3.27 -11.40
N LYS A 474 -18.53 4.33 -10.97
CA LYS A 474 -19.94 4.56 -11.32
C LYS A 474 -20.15 4.70 -12.83
N LEU A 475 -19.32 5.50 -13.51
CA LEU A 475 -19.44 5.72 -14.95
C LEU A 475 -19.15 4.45 -15.77
N THR A 476 -18.28 3.57 -15.25
CA THR A 476 -18.04 2.25 -15.83
C THR A 476 -19.28 1.36 -15.79
N THR A 477 -20.12 1.47 -14.76
CA THR A 477 -21.34 0.66 -14.65
C THR A 477 -22.53 1.28 -15.39
N THR A 478 -22.64 2.60 -15.43
CA THR A 478 -23.72 3.29 -16.16
C THR A 478 -23.47 3.42 -17.66
N LEU A 479 -22.24 3.20 -18.12
CA LEU A 479 -21.80 3.36 -19.52
C LEU A 479 -22.11 4.75 -20.09
N ASP A 480 -22.02 5.79 -19.25
CA ASP A 480 -22.18 7.18 -19.68
C ASP A 480 -20.85 7.70 -20.28
N VAL A 481 -20.80 7.71 -21.61
CA VAL A 481 -19.60 8.07 -22.39
C VAL A 481 -19.27 9.55 -22.31
N GLU A 482 -20.26 10.41 -22.18
CA GLU A 482 -20.07 11.86 -22.16
C GLU A 482 -19.44 12.28 -20.83
N SER A 483 -20.01 11.83 -19.71
CA SER A 483 -19.41 12.01 -18.39
C SER A 483 -18.01 11.41 -18.29
N MET A 484 -17.81 10.20 -18.81
CA MET A 484 -16.50 9.53 -18.76
C MET A 484 -15.44 10.26 -19.59
N SER A 485 -15.82 10.73 -20.79
CA SER A 485 -14.96 11.57 -21.64
C SER A 485 -14.59 12.87 -20.94
N HIS A 486 -15.57 13.56 -20.33
CA HIS A 486 -15.33 14.79 -19.59
C HIS A 486 -14.32 14.58 -18.45
N LEU A 487 -14.50 13.53 -17.65
CA LEU A 487 -13.59 13.16 -16.57
C LEU A 487 -12.17 12.86 -17.10
N CYS A 488 -12.05 12.09 -18.19
CA CYS A 488 -10.77 11.76 -18.79
C CYS A 488 -10.04 13.00 -19.36
N LYS A 489 -10.77 13.89 -20.03
CA LYS A 489 -10.25 15.18 -20.55
C LYS A 489 -9.74 16.07 -19.42
N LEU A 490 -10.51 16.21 -18.35
CA LEU A 490 -10.14 16.95 -17.15
C LEU A 490 -8.79 16.47 -16.62
N LEU A 491 -8.64 15.15 -16.44
CA LEU A 491 -7.41 14.56 -15.91
C LEU A 491 -6.22 14.68 -16.87
N LEU A 492 -6.46 14.61 -18.18
CA LEU A 492 -5.42 14.85 -19.20
C LEU A 492 -4.94 16.30 -19.23
N GLN A 493 -5.83 17.26 -19.00
CA GLN A 493 -5.51 18.69 -18.99
C GLN A 493 -4.81 19.12 -17.68
N HIS A 494 -5.03 18.37 -16.59
CA HIS A 494 -4.50 18.66 -15.27
C HIS A 494 -3.58 17.53 -14.78
N GLU A 495 -2.33 17.55 -15.23
CA GLU A 495 -1.34 16.50 -14.91
C GLU A 495 -1.13 16.30 -13.41
N THR A 496 -1.34 17.34 -12.61
CA THR A 496 -1.18 17.30 -11.15
C THR A 496 -2.38 16.78 -10.40
N ALA A 497 -3.59 16.86 -10.97
CA ALA A 497 -4.73 16.12 -10.44
C ALA A 497 -4.44 14.62 -10.52
N LEU A 498 -3.86 14.15 -11.63
CA LEU A 498 -3.37 12.78 -11.75
C LEU A 498 -2.27 12.46 -10.73
N ASP A 499 -1.33 13.38 -10.50
CA ASP A 499 -0.27 13.17 -9.51
C ASP A 499 -0.84 13.04 -8.09
N ILE A 500 -1.81 13.89 -7.71
CA ILE A 500 -2.57 13.76 -6.44
C ILE A 500 -3.22 12.39 -6.35
N ILE A 501 -3.97 11.98 -7.37
CA ILE A 501 -4.67 10.69 -7.35
C ILE A 501 -3.67 9.56 -7.13
N SER A 502 -2.57 9.56 -7.88
CA SER A 502 -1.53 8.53 -7.80
C SER A 502 -0.78 8.49 -6.46
N LEU A 503 -0.81 9.56 -5.66
CA LEU A 503 -0.24 9.55 -4.31
C LEU A 503 -1.15 8.84 -3.30
N HIS A 504 -2.46 8.89 -3.50
CA HIS A 504 -3.46 8.48 -2.51
C HIS A 504 -4.20 7.19 -2.84
N GLU A 505 -4.42 6.93 -4.13
CA GLU A 505 -5.21 5.81 -4.65
C GLU A 505 -4.43 5.06 -5.74
N PRO A 506 -4.69 3.75 -5.95
CA PRO A 506 -3.97 2.96 -6.94
C PRO A 506 -4.39 3.38 -8.35
N ILE A 507 -3.51 4.12 -9.04
CA ILE A 507 -3.78 4.63 -10.39
C ILE A 507 -4.07 3.50 -11.40
N SER A 508 -3.59 2.28 -11.14
CA SER A 508 -3.94 1.08 -11.90
C SER A 508 -5.44 0.76 -11.88
N SER A 509 -6.16 1.10 -10.80
CA SER A 509 -7.62 0.91 -10.71
C SER A 509 -8.36 1.96 -11.57
N LEU A 510 -7.84 3.19 -11.67
CA LEU A 510 -8.41 4.19 -12.58
C LEU A 510 -8.24 3.76 -14.04
N VAL A 511 -7.07 3.21 -14.39
CA VAL A 511 -6.81 2.61 -15.70
C VAL A 511 -7.71 1.39 -15.94
N TYR A 512 -7.93 0.54 -14.92
CA TYR A 512 -8.88 -0.57 -15.00
C TYR A 512 -10.28 -0.09 -15.42
N HIS A 513 -10.81 0.96 -14.79
CA HIS A 513 -12.13 1.50 -15.11
C HIS A 513 -12.21 2.02 -16.55
N ALA A 514 -11.19 2.77 -17.01
CA ALA A 514 -11.12 3.23 -18.39
C ALA A 514 -11.05 2.07 -19.40
N LEU A 515 -10.18 1.07 -19.17
CA LEU A 515 -10.06 -0.10 -20.03
C LEU A 515 -11.35 -0.93 -20.05
N LYS A 516 -12.00 -1.10 -18.89
CA LYS A 516 -13.26 -1.85 -18.79
C LYS A 516 -14.39 -1.12 -19.50
N PHE A 517 -14.43 0.20 -19.42
CA PHE A 517 -15.36 1.04 -20.17
C PHE A 517 -15.18 0.81 -21.68
N ILE A 518 -13.95 0.94 -22.20
CA ILE A 518 -13.64 0.71 -23.62
C ILE A 518 -13.97 -0.72 -24.06
N GLU A 519 -13.78 -1.70 -23.19
CA GLU A 519 -14.09 -3.09 -23.50
C GLU A 519 -15.60 -3.34 -23.66
N THR A 520 -16.41 -2.68 -22.83
CA THR A 520 -17.85 -2.96 -22.65
C THR A 520 -18.74 -2.04 -23.47
N TYR A 521 -18.27 -0.83 -23.81
CA TYR A 521 -19.07 0.16 -24.53
C TYR A 521 -19.31 -0.26 -26.00
N ASP A 522 -20.56 -0.09 -26.45
CA ASP A 522 -21.00 -0.43 -27.80
C ASP A 522 -21.67 0.77 -28.47
N CYS A 523 -21.32 1.01 -29.73
CA CYS A 523 -21.81 2.13 -30.54
C CYS A 523 -23.03 1.75 -31.40
N GLU A 524 -23.50 0.50 -31.40
CA GLU A 524 -24.60 0.06 -32.27
C GLU A 524 -25.90 0.84 -31.99
N THR A 525 -26.29 1.00 -30.72
CA THR A 525 -27.61 1.51 -30.32
C THR A 525 -27.62 2.98 -29.91
N VAL A 526 -26.51 3.72 -30.06
CA VAL A 526 -26.40 5.11 -29.60
C VAL A 526 -27.13 6.07 -30.54
N GLY A 527 -27.67 7.18 -30.03
CA GLY A 527 -28.37 8.18 -30.85
C GLY A 527 -27.43 8.80 -31.90
N ASP A 528 -26.29 9.33 -31.46
CA ASP A 528 -25.25 9.94 -32.29
C ASP A 528 -23.93 9.15 -32.15
N PRO A 529 -23.57 8.31 -33.14
CA PRO A 529 -22.37 7.48 -33.07
C PRO A 529 -21.10 8.27 -33.30
N GLN A 530 -21.14 9.42 -33.99
CA GLN A 530 -19.95 10.25 -34.22
C GLN A 530 -19.48 10.88 -32.92
N THR A 531 -20.41 11.50 -32.18
CA THR A 531 -20.10 12.09 -30.87
C THR A 531 -19.68 11.02 -29.86
N ALA A 532 -20.36 9.87 -29.85
CA ALA A 532 -20.02 8.76 -28.95
C ALA A 532 -18.60 8.21 -29.20
N VAL A 533 -18.21 8.00 -30.47
CA VAL A 533 -16.86 7.52 -30.82
C VAL A 533 -15.79 8.57 -30.49
N GLY A 534 -16.06 9.85 -30.74
CA GLY A 534 -15.17 10.94 -30.34
C GLY A 534 -14.93 10.96 -28.83
N HIS A 535 -16.00 10.89 -28.03
CA HIS A 535 -15.93 10.85 -26.57
C HIS A 535 -15.19 9.61 -26.05
N LEU A 536 -15.43 8.44 -26.64
CA LEU A 536 -14.70 7.21 -26.32
C LEU A 536 -13.21 7.35 -26.62
N GLY A 537 -12.85 8.08 -27.68
CA GLY A 537 -11.48 8.40 -28.04
C GLY A 537 -10.68 9.09 -26.92
N ASP A 538 -11.32 10.00 -26.18
CA ASP A 538 -10.68 10.66 -25.03
C ASP A 538 -10.35 9.68 -23.90
N VAL A 539 -11.21 8.68 -23.69
CA VAL A 539 -10.99 7.60 -22.71
C VAL A 539 -9.80 6.73 -23.14
N VAL A 540 -9.65 6.45 -24.44
CA VAL A 540 -8.51 5.71 -25.00
C VAL A 540 -7.20 6.49 -24.80
N LEU A 541 -7.18 7.78 -25.15
CA LEU A 541 -6.02 8.65 -24.97
C LEU A 541 -5.64 8.76 -23.49
N PHE A 542 -6.62 8.87 -22.60
CA PHE A 542 -6.41 8.88 -21.16
C PHE A 542 -5.76 7.58 -20.66
N ALA A 543 -6.28 6.43 -21.07
CA ALA A 543 -5.71 5.13 -20.70
C ALA A 543 -4.24 5.01 -21.18
N GLN A 544 -3.97 5.35 -22.45
CA GLN A 544 -2.62 5.35 -23.01
C GLN A 544 -1.67 6.27 -22.25
N TYR A 545 -2.08 7.53 -22.03
CA TYR A 545 -1.28 8.53 -21.33
C TYR A 545 -0.96 8.10 -19.90
N THR A 546 -1.97 7.66 -19.15
CA THR A 546 -1.82 7.28 -17.75
C THR A 546 -0.93 6.03 -17.62
N MET A 547 -1.07 5.05 -18.51
CA MET A 547 -0.20 3.87 -18.51
C MET A 547 1.27 4.24 -18.76
N GLU A 548 1.55 5.09 -19.75
CA GLU A 548 2.92 5.51 -20.08
C GLU A 548 3.52 6.40 -18.98
N LYS A 549 2.76 7.40 -18.47
CA LYS A 549 3.22 8.35 -17.44
C LYS A 549 3.63 7.66 -16.14
N TYR A 550 2.91 6.61 -15.73
CA TYR A 550 3.15 5.88 -14.49
C TYR A 550 3.89 4.54 -14.70
N HIS A 551 4.40 4.27 -15.91
CA HIS A 551 5.12 3.05 -16.27
C HIS A 551 4.37 1.76 -15.89
N LEU A 552 3.06 1.73 -16.18
CA LEU A 552 2.16 0.62 -15.89
C LEU A 552 2.25 -0.44 -16.99
N ASP A 553 3.27 -1.29 -16.91
CA ASP A 553 3.58 -2.27 -17.95
C ASP A 553 2.75 -3.57 -17.88
N MET A 554 1.70 -3.65 -17.06
CA MET A 554 0.91 -4.87 -16.83
C MET A 554 0.01 -5.24 -18.02
N ASP A 555 -0.09 -6.53 -18.35
CA ASP A 555 -0.97 -7.01 -19.44
C ASP A 555 -2.43 -7.10 -19.01
N THR A 556 -2.66 -7.34 -17.73
CA THR A 556 -3.98 -7.41 -17.12
C THR A 556 -4.05 -6.49 -15.92
N PHE A 557 -5.14 -5.73 -15.84
CA PHE A 557 -5.46 -4.88 -14.70
C PHE A 557 -6.58 -5.58 -13.92
N ALA A 558 -6.36 -5.81 -12.63
CA ALA A 558 -7.33 -6.47 -11.76
C ALA A 558 -7.96 -5.46 -10.79
N HIS A 559 -9.26 -5.62 -10.54
CA HIS A 559 -10.00 -4.89 -9.53
C HIS A 559 -11.01 -5.84 -8.86
N GLY A 560 -10.76 -6.18 -7.59
CA GLY A 560 -11.49 -7.25 -6.91
C GLY A 560 -11.30 -8.59 -7.61
N ALA A 561 -12.40 -9.28 -7.92
CA ALA A 561 -12.40 -10.57 -8.62
C ALA A 561 -12.31 -10.45 -10.16
N ASN A 562 -12.42 -9.25 -10.72
CA ASN A 562 -12.48 -9.01 -12.16
C ASN A 562 -11.14 -8.53 -12.70
N ALA A 563 -10.82 -8.86 -13.95
CA ALA A 563 -9.65 -8.38 -14.65
C ALA A 563 -9.97 -7.97 -16.09
N VAL A 564 -9.25 -6.97 -16.61
CA VAL A 564 -9.35 -6.47 -17.98
C VAL A 564 -7.98 -6.49 -18.66
N SER A 565 -7.92 -6.90 -19.92
CA SER A 565 -6.69 -6.92 -20.72
C SER A 565 -6.36 -5.53 -21.26
N SER A 566 -5.09 -5.14 -21.22
CA SER A 566 -4.57 -3.90 -21.83
C SER A 566 -3.91 -4.14 -23.19
N GLN A 567 -3.93 -5.38 -23.70
CA GLN A 567 -3.19 -5.78 -24.90
C GLN A 567 -3.61 -4.98 -26.16
N PHE A 568 -4.88 -4.61 -26.27
CA PHE A 568 -5.38 -3.80 -27.39
C PHE A 568 -4.77 -2.40 -27.42
N ILE A 569 -4.43 -1.82 -26.26
CA ILE A 569 -3.72 -0.53 -26.16
C ILE A 569 -2.23 -0.68 -26.50
N LYS A 570 -1.59 -1.78 -26.12
CA LYS A 570 -0.14 -2.00 -26.38
C LYS A 570 0.17 -2.33 -27.84
N THR A 571 -0.78 -2.88 -28.57
CA THR A 571 -0.60 -3.38 -29.93
C THR A 571 -0.94 -2.37 -31.03
N VAL A 572 -1.37 -1.15 -30.67
CA VAL A 572 -1.80 -0.10 -31.61
C VAL A 572 -0.74 0.35 -32.62
N ARG A 573 0.55 0.15 -32.30
CA ARG A 573 1.68 0.50 -33.18
C ARG A 573 2.03 -0.58 -34.21
N ASN A 574 1.42 -1.76 -34.11
CA ASN A 574 1.74 -2.88 -34.98
C ASN A 574 1.06 -2.70 -36.33
N ILE A 575 1.80 -3.02 -37.39
CA ILE A 575 1.26 -3.11 -38.75
C ILE A 575 1.08 -4.60 -39.03
N TYR A 576 -0.13 -4.99 -39.43
CA TYR A 576 -0.50 -6.38 -39.68
C TYR A 576 -0.51 -6.68 -41.18
N GLY A 577 -0.14 -7.92 -41.54
CA GLY A 577 -0.41 -8.45 -42.87
C GLY A 577 -1.91 -8.68 -43.06
N LEU A 578 -2.43 -8.53 -44.29
CA LEU A 578 -3.85 -8.76 -44.57
C LEU A 578 -4.27 -10.22 -44.32
N ASP A 579 -3.32 -11.15 -44.40
CA ASP A 579 -3.46 -12.57 -44.08
C ASP A 579 -3.51 -12.85 -42.57
N GLU A 580 -3.03 -11.93 -41.74
CA GLU A 580 -3.06 -12.02 -40.27
C GLU A 580 -4.36 -11.48 -39.67
N LEU A 581 -5.20 -10.82 -40.47
CA LEU A 581 -6.47 -10.23 -40.04
C LEU A 581 -7.56 -11.31 -39.95
N THR A 582 -8.35 -11.24 -38.88
CA THR A 582 -9.58 -12.03 -38.78
C THR A 582 -10.60 -11.60 -39.84
N ARG A 583 -11.62 -12.43 -40.08
CA ARG A 583 -12.67 -12.12 -41.07
C ARG A 583 -13.37 -10.79 -40.78
N GLU A 584 -13.67 -10.52 -39.50
CA GLU A 584 -14.31 -9.26 -39.08
C GLU A 584 -13.39 -8.06 -39.30
N GLU A 585 -12.12 -8.16 -38.88
CA GLU A 585 -11.11 -7.12 -39.11
C GLU A 585 -10.87 -6.85 -40.60
N MET A 586 -10.88 -7.88 -41.44
CA MET A 586 -10.71 -7.72 -42.89
C MET A 586 -11.88 -6.98 -43.53
N VAL A 587 -13.12 -7.28 -43.10
CA VAL A 587 -14.32 -6.55 -43.55
C VAL A 587 -14.24 -5.08 -43.12
N ALA A 588 -13.91 -4.84 -41.85
CA ALA A 588 -13.73 -3.49 -41.32
C ALA A 588 -12.60 -2.75 -42.06
N PHE A 589 -11.46 -3.40 -42.31
CA PHE A 589 -10.33 -2.83 -43.04
C PHE A 589 -10.74 -2.37 -44.44
N ASN A 590 -11.40 -3.22 -45.22
CA ASN A 590 -11.81 -2.88 -46.58
C ASN A 590 -12.82 -1.72 -46.59
N SER A 591 -13.75 -1.71 -45.63
CA SER A 591 -14.73 -0.64 -45.47
C SER A 591 -14.04 0.69 -45.15
N TRP A 592 -13.22 0.72 -44.08
CA TRP A 592 -12.51 1.91 -43.63
C TRP A 592 -11.48 2.41 -44.65
N PHE A 593 -10.76 1.52 -45.33
CA PHE A 593 -9.80 1.91 -46.35
C PHE A 593 -10.49 2.62 -47.52
N LYS A 594 -11.64 2.10 -47.97
CA LYS A 594 -12.45 2.75 -49.00
C LYS A 594 -13.02 4.09 -48.51
N THR A 595 -13.58 4.15 -47.30
CA THR A 595 -14.14 5.39 -46.76
C THR A 595 -13.09 6.48 -46.58
N LEU A 596 -11.87 6.15 -46.17
CA LEU A 596 -10.84 7.14 -45.87
C LEU A 596 -9.98 7.54 -47.07
N PHE A 597 -9.69 6.61 -47.99
CA PHE A 597 -8.71 6.81 -49.06
C PHE A 597 -9.30 6.63 -50.47
N ASP A 598 -10.60 6.86 -50.64
CA ASP A 598 -11.25 6.98 -51.95
C ASP A 598 -11.42 8.45 -52.33
N SER A 599 -11.10 8.77 -53.59
CA SER A 599 -11.24 10.10 -54.19
C SER A 599 -12.68 10.64 -54.18
N THR A 600 -13.68 9.75 -54.07
CA THR A 600 -15.10 10.13 -54.04
C THR A 600 -15.69 10.18 -52.63
N SER A 601 -14.87 10.07 -51.58
CA SER A 601 -15.37 10.07 -50.21
C SER A 601 -15.81 11.47 -49.77
N GLU A 602 -17.07 11.60 -49.34
CA GLU A 602 -17.64 12.85 -48.82
C GLU A 602 -17.60 12.95 -47.27
N GLY A 603 -17.23 11.86 -46.58
CA GLY A 603 -17.20 11.83 -45.12
C GLY A 603 -17.31 10.42 -44.52
N ILE A 604 -17.38 10.36 -43.18
CA ILE A 604 -17.56 9.12 -42.42
C ILE A 604 -19.04 8.99 -42.08
N GLU A 605 -19.70 7.96 -42.61
CA GLU A 605 -21.11 7.68 -42.33
C GLU A 605 -21.32 7.03 -40.96
N ASP A 606 -22.50 7.22 -40.37
CA ASP A 606 -22.87 6.57 -39.10
C ASP A 606 -22.90 5.04 -39.20
N SER A 607 -23.17 4.51 -40.40
CA SER A 607 -23.27 3.08 -40.67
C SER A 607 -21.97 2.32 -40.39
N ILE A 608 -20.81 2.90 -40.77
CA ILE A 608 -19.50 2.28 -40.54
C ILE A 608 -19.11 2.34 -39.06
N LEU A 609 -19.52 3.39 -38.34
CA LEU A 609 -19.27 3.55 -36.91
C LEU A 609 -20.10 2.57 -36.07
N ARG A 610 -21.36 2.33 -36.45
CA ARG A 610 -22.25 1.35 -35.77
C ARG A 610 -21.83 -0.09 -36.02
N SER A 611 -21.23 -0.37 -37.18
CA SER A 611 -20.83 -1.74 -37.58
C SER A 611 -19.39 -2.10 -37.21
N THR A 612 -18.59 -1.14 -36.71
CA THR A 612 -17.20 -1.39 -36.32
C THR A 612 -17.01 -1.18 -34.83
N ASN A 613 -16.56 -2.21 -34.11
CA ASN A 613 -16.12 -2.02 -32.72
C ASN A 613 -14.91 -1.06 -32.69
N PRO A 614 -14.93 0.01 -31.87
CA PRO A 614 -13.83 0.98 -31.79
C PRO A 614 -12.45 0.35 -31.51
N LYS A 615 -12.38 -0.78 -30.79
CA LYS A 615 -11.12 -1.51 -30.56
C LYS A 615 -10.52 -2.06 -31.86
N ILE A 616 -11.36 -2.50 -32.80
CA ILE A 616 -10.93 -2.98 -34.12
C ILE A 616 -10.36 -1.81 -34.92
N LEU A 617 -11.05 -0.66 -34.94
CA LEU A 617 -10.55 0.53 -35.61
C LEU A 617 -9.19 0.99 -35.05
N LEU A 618 -9.06 1.03 -33.72
CA LEU A 618 -7.81 1.38 -33.04
C LEU A 618 -6.64 0.47 -33.44
N ARG A 619 -6.91 -0.83 -33.55
CA ARG A 619 -5.92 -1.84 -33.96
C ARG A 619 -5.55 -1.71 -35.45
N LEU A 620 -6.50 -1.35 -36.31
CA LEU A 620 -6.30 -1.25 -37.76
C LEU A 620 -5.70 0.09 -38.22
N ALA A 621 -5.81 1.17 -37.44
CA ALA A 621 -5.41 2.52 -37.84
C ALA A 621 -4.00 2.62 -38.43
N ALA A 622 -2.99 2.06 -37.74
CA ALA A 622 -1.60 2.04 -38.23
C ALA A 622 -1.46 1.25 -39.55
N THR A 623 -2.24 0.18 -39.71
CA THR A 623 -2.23 -0.68 -40.91
C THR A 623 -2.88 0.03 -42.10
N LEU A 624 -3.98 0.77 -41.88
CA LEU A 624 -4.66 1.58 -42.90
C LEU A 624 -3.72 2.63 -43.49
N VAL A 625 -3.06 3.42 -42.63
CA VAL A 625 -2.12 4.46 -43.09
C VAL A 625 -0.90 3.86 -43.78
N SER A 626 -0.34 2.76 -43.27
CA SER A 626 0.78 2.07 -43.92
C SER A 626 0.41 1.56 -45.33
N HIS A 627 -0.77 0.95 -45.48
CA HIS A 627 -1.26 0.50 -46.79
C HIS A 627 -1.54 1.67 -47.74
N ALA A 628 -2.04 2.80 -47.25
CA ALA A 628 -2.25 4.00 -48.06
C ALA A 628 -0.91 4.56 -48.57
N ILE A 629 0.13 4.59 -47.73
CA ILE A 629 1.49 4.97 -48.13
C ILE A 629 2.03 4.01 -49.20
N ILE A 630 1.85 2.70 -49.03
CA ILE A 630 2.27 1.70 -50.04
C ILE A 630 1.51 1.91 -51.36
N ALA A 631 0.20 2.15 -51.30
CA ALA A 631 -0.63 2.44 -52.48
C ALA A 631 -0.16 3.72 -53.19
N ARG A 632 0.21 4.77 -52.45
CA ARG A 632 0.76 6.01 -52.98
C ARG A 632 2.11 5.82 -53.65
N MET A 633 3.00 5.03 -53.03
CA MET A 633 4.31 4.69 -53.59
C MET A 633 4.19 3.85 -54.85
N ALA A 634 3.13 3.04 -54.96
CA ALA A 634 2.78 2.27 -56.15
C ALA A 634 1.92 3.06 -57.17
N SER A 635 1.70 4.37 -56.96
CA SER A 635 0.88 5.25 -57.80
C SER A 635 -0.57 4.77 -58.01
N LYS A 636 -1.14 4.04 -57.05
CA LYS A 636 -2.55 3.60 -57.05
C LYS A 636 -3.51 4.66 -56.49
N ILE A 637 -3.00 5.49 -55.59
CA ILE A 637 -3.67 6.71 -55.11
C ILE A 637 -2.73 7.89 -55.32
N ASP A 638 -3.29 9.07 -55.53
CA ASP A 638 -2.54 10.31 -55.68
C ASP A 638 -2.23 10.95 -54.32
N ASN A 639 -1.48 12.06 -54.35
CA ASN A 639 -1.02 12.71 -53.12
C ASN A 639 -2.17 13.35 -52.35
N ASP A 640 -3.15 13.90 -53.05
CA ASP A 640 -4.26 14.61 -52.45
C ASP A 640 -5.20 13.63 -51.76
N THR A 641 -5.50 12.47 -52.38
CA THR A 641 -6.28 11.40 -51.72
C THR A 641 -5.60 10.88 -50.45
N LEU A 642 -4.27 10.72 -50.45
CA LEU A 642 -3.54 10.31 -49.24
C LEU A 642 -3.66 11.36 -48.11
N HIS A 643 -3.46 12.64 -48.43
CA HIS A 643 -3.52 13.72 -47.45
C HIS A 643 -4.95 13.95 -46.94
N ASN A 644 -5.95 13.85 -47.81
CA ASN A 644 -7.37 13.90 -47.44
C ASN A 644 -7.71 12.76 -46.48
N GLY A 645 -7.25 11.54 -46.76
CA GLY A 645 -7.43 10.40 -45.87
C GLY A 645 -6.77 10.58 -44.49
N VAL A 646 -5.55 11.12 -44.46
CA VAL A 646 -4.85 11.48 -43.20
C VAL A 646 -5.57 12.60 -42.45
N SER A 647 -6.24 13.52 -43.13
CA SER A 647 -6.99 14.61 -42.49
C SER A 647 -8.16 14.11 -41.64
N PHE A 648 -8.81 13.00 -42.00
CA PHE A 648 -9.83 12.37 -41.16
C PHE A 648 -9.25 11.92 -39.81
N PHE A 649 -8.02 11.41 -39.78
CA PHE A 649 -7.34 11.07 -38.53
C PHE A 649 -6.98 12.29 -37.68
N LEU A 650 -6.92 13.49 -38.26
CA LEU A 650 -6.71 14.73 -37.51
C LEU A 650 -8.03 15.32 -36.99
N SER A 651 -9.18 14.81 -37.43
CA SER A 651 -10.48 15.22 -36.91
C SER A 651 -10.71 14.72 -35.46
N PRO A 652 -11.52 15.42 -34.65
CA PRO A 652 -11.88 14.98 -33.29
C PRO A 652 -12.46 13.55 -33.22
N LEU A 653 -13.02 13.05 -34.32
CA LEU A 653 -13.62 11.72 -34.39
C LEU A 653 -12.57 10.60 -34.31
N LEU A 654 -11.38 10.77 -34.90
CA LEU A 654 -10.38 9.70 -35.07
C LEU A 654 -8.99 10.02 -34.49
N ASN A 655 -8.75 11.24 -34.01
CA ASN A 655 -7.44 11.69 -33.53
C ASN A 655 -6.84 10.85 -32.39
N TRP A 656 -7.67 10.13 -31.64
CA TRP A 656 -7.27 9.20 -30.60
C TRP A 656 -6.53 7.95 -31.12
N THR A 657 -6.64 7.64 -32.41
CA THR A 657 -5.91 6.53 -33.04
C THR A 657 -4.48 6.92 -33.48
N LEU A 658 -4.15 8.21 -33.49
CA LEU A 658 -2.88 8.75 -33.99
C LEU A 658 -1.65 8.24 -33.23
N VAL A 659 -1.78 7.88 -31.96
CA VAL A 659 -0.65 7.34 -31.17
C VAL A 659 -0.05 6.11 -31.83
N GLY A 660 -0.90 5.20 -32.32
CA GLY A 660 -0.46 3.99 -33.04
C GLY A 660 0.20 4.32 -34.37
N VAL A 661 -0.42 5.23 -35.13
CA VAL A 661 0.05 5.70 -36.45
C VAL A 661 1.42 6.38 -36.34
N VAL A 662 1.60 7.31 -35.41
CA VAL A 662 2.89 8.01 -35.22
C VAL A 662 3.98 7.03 -34.77
N LYS A 663 3.69 6.14 -33.80
CA LYS A 663 4.65 5.13 -33.34
C LYS A 663 5.03 4.14 -34.46
N SER A 664 4.11 3.77 -35.35
CA SER A 664 4.39 2.89 -36.49
C SER A 664 5.23 3.59 -37.56
N LEU A 665 4.90 4.84 -37.91
CA LEU A 665 5.67 5.66 -38.86
C LEU A 665 7.12 5.83 -38.39
N LEU A 666 7.34 6.14 -37.10
CA LEU A 666 8.68 6.23 -36.52
C LEU A 666 9.45 4.91 -36.62
N ARG A 667 8.78 3.76 -36.46
CA ARG A 667 9.39 2.43 -36.62
C ARG A 667 9.76 2.15 -38.08
N GLU A 668 8.89 2.49 -39.03
CA GLU A 668 9.16 2.33 -40.45
C GLU A 668 10.30 3.23 -40.91
N ILE A 669 10.33 4.50 -40.46
CA ILE A 669 11.43 5.44 -40.71
C ILE A 669 12.76 4.90 -40.16
N LYS A 670 12.75 4.36 -38.94
CA LYS A 670 13.96 3.73 -38.35
C LYS A 670 14.49 2.59 -39.23
N THR A 671 13.58 1.82 -39.83
CA THR A 671 13.90 0.62 -40.61
C THR A 671 14.35 0.97 -42.04
N LYS A 672 13.60 1.86 -42.71
CA LYS A 672 13.80 2.26 -44.11
C LYS A 672 14.82 3.40 -44.27
N GLY A 673 15.16 4.13 -43.20
CA GLY A 673 16.08 5.26 -43.22
C GLY A 673 15.59 6.40 -44.11
N PHE A 674 16.49 6.98 -44.91
CA PHE A 674 16.16 8.09 -45.83
C PHE A 674 15.30 7.68 -47.03
N ASN A 675 15.12 6.38 -47.29
CA ASN A 675 14.30 5.87 -48.39
C ASN A 675 12.79 5.90 -48.09
N ALA A 676 12.36 6.71 -47.12
CA ALA A 676 10.97 6.79 -46.66
C ALA A 676 10.35 8.21 -46.80
N PRO A 677 10.50 8.93 -47.93
CA PRO A 677 10.09 10.33 -48.05
C PRO A 677 8.60 10.55 -47.74
N VAL A 678 7.72 9.67 -48.21
CA VAL A 678 6.27 9.74 -47.93
C VAL A 678 5.97 9.56 -46.44
N HIS A 679 6.76 8.76 -45.71
CA HIS A 679 6.51 8.54 -44.27
C HIS A 679 6.88 9.78 -43.46
N PHE A 680 7.97 10.45 -43.84
CA PHE A 680 8.38 11.71 -43.22
C PHE A 680 7.39 12.84 -43.50
N ASP A 681 6.86 12.91 -44.73
CA ASP A 681 5.83 13.86 -45.13
C ASP A 681 4.57 13.71 -44.28
N ILE A 682 4.02 12.48 -44.19
CA ILE A 682 2.84 12.19 -43.36
C ILE A 682 3.11 12.42 -41.87
N LEU A 683 4.28 12.01 -41.36
CA LEU A 683 4.66 12.26 -39.97
C LEU A 683 4.69 13.76 -39.66
N GLN A 684 5.26 14.56 -40.55
CA GLN A 684 5.32 16.02 -40.40
C GLN A 684 3.92 16.63 -40.45
N THR A 685 3.08 16.23 -41.41
CA THR A 685 1.69 16.68 -41.53
C THR A 685 0.89 16.40 -40.27
N ILE A 686 1.05 15.22 -39.66
CA ILE A 686 0.36 14.88 -38.42
C ILE A 686 0.88 15.73 -37.25
N LEU A 687 2.20 15.76 -37.03
CA LEU A 687 2.80 16.38 -35.83
C LEU A 687 2.73 17.92 -35.83
N LEU A 688 2.75 18.56 -36.99
CA LEU A 688 2.68 20.02 -37.10
C LEU A 688 1.24 20.54 -37.24
N SER A 689 0.25 19.65 -37.36
CA SER A 689 -1.15 20.04 -37.41
C SER A 689 -1.63 20.57 -36.05
N PRO A 690 -2.35 21.71 -36.01
CA PRO A 690 -2.94 22.23 -34.77
C PRO A 690 -4.04 21.30 -34.21
N SER A 691 -4.58 20.40 -35.03
CA SER A 691 -5.62 19.44 -34.64
C SER A 691 -5.06 18.17 -34.00
N CYS A 692 -3.74 17.98 -33.99
CA CYS A 692 -3.12 16.85 -33.30
C CYS A 692 -3.21 17.04 -31.78
N PRO A 693 -3.79 16.08 -31.02
CA PRO A 693 -3.93 16.23 -29.58
C PRO A 693 -2.56 16.37 -28.88
N PRO A 694 -2.41 17.29 -27.91
CA PRO A 694 -1.17 17.43 -27.13
C PRO A 694 -0.71 16.12 -26.47
N THR A 695 -1.68 15.27 -26.08
CA THR A 695 -1.44 13.93 -25.52
C THR A 695 -0.68 13.02 -26.48
N VAL A 696 -0.94 13.09 -27.79
CA VAL A 696 -0.22 12.32 -28.82
C VAL A 696 1.25 12.77 -28.87
N HIS A 697 1.49 14.08 -28.81
CA HIS A 697 2.85 14.64 -28.74
C HIS A 697 3.60 14.17 -27.48
N CYS A 698 2.92 14.14 -26.33
CA CYS A 698 3.52 13.67 -25.08
C CYS A 698 3.88 12.18 -25.16
N LEU A 699 2.94 11.33 -25.59
CA LEU A 699 3.09 9.88 -25.72
C LEU A 699 4.14 9.45 -26.75
N CYS A 700 4.38 10.26 -27.79
CA CYS A 700 5.35 9.95 -28.83
C CYS A 700 6.66 10.74 -28.67
N GLY A 701 6.69 11.78 -27.82
CA GLY A 701 7.76 12.77 -27.76
C GLY A 701 9.14 12.20 -27.49
N ALA A 702 9.27 11.30 -26.49
CA ALA A 702 10.54 10.67 -26.17
C ALA A 702 11.10 9.83 -27.34
N GLN A 703 10.23 9.10 -28.05
CA GLN A 703 10.61 8.31 -29.22
C GLN A 703 11.01 9.22 -30.39
N ILE A 704 10.25 10.31 -30.61
CA ILE A 704 10.57 11.33 -31.61
C ILE A 704 11.94 11.94 -31.35
N LEU A 705 12.23 12.41 -30.13
CA LEU A 705 13.51 13.01 -29.76
C LEU A 705 14.69 12.05 -29.96
N THR A 706 14.51 10.80 -29.56
CA THR A 706 15.54 9.76 -29.71
C THR A 706 15.83 9.49 -31.20
N GLN A 707 14.78 9.30 -32.00
CA GLN A 707 14.89 9.02 -33.44
C GLN A 707 15.49 10.20 -34.20
N ILE A 708 15.00 11.41 -33.95
CA ILE A 708 15.49 12.63 -34.60
C ILE A 708 16.96 12.89 -34.27
N THR A 709 17.39 12.64 -33.04
CA THR A 709 18.81 12.79 -32.66
C THR A 709 19.70 11.83 -33.44
N LEU A 710 19.26 10.59 -33.66
CA LEU A 710 19.97 9.61 -34.49
C LEU A 710 19.97 9.98 -35.98
N LEU A 711 18.89 10.59 -36.47
CA LEU A 711 18.76 11.06 -37.85
C LEU A 711 19.63 12.30 -38.11
N ASN A 712 19.74 13.24 -37.18
CA ASN A 712 20.51 14.49 -37.35
C ASN A 712 22.01 14.23 -37.60
N VAL A 713 22.57 13.17 -37.01
CA VAL A 713 23.96 12.73 -37.27
C VAL A 713 24.15 12.29 -38.73
N ARG A 714 23.09 11.78 -39.37
CA ARG A 714 23.12 11.26 -40.74
C ARG A 714 22.68 12.31 -41.78
N VAL A 715 21.79 13.25 -41.42
CA VAL A 715 21.30 14.34 -42.29
C VAL A 715 22.39 15.32 -42.68
N GLN A 716 23.39 15.56 -41.80
CA GLN A 716 24.56 16.39 -42.14
C GLN A 716 25.40 15.83 -43.31
N THR A 717 25.13 14.60 -43.76
CA THR A 717 25.87 13.92 -44.83
C THR A 717 25.10 13.70 -46.13
N ALA A 718 23.80 14.02 -46.22
CA ALA A 718 22.99 13.67 -47.40
C ALA A 718 21.99 14.76 -47.85
N SER A 719 22.25 15.31 -49.04
CA SER A 719 21.36 15.93 -50.06
C SER A 719 20.33 17.03 -49.68
N SER A 720 20.34 18.10 -50.47
CA SER A 720 19.56 19.36 -50.35
C SER A 720 18.09 19.31 -50.78
N GLU A 721 17.51 18.15 -51.09
CA GLU A 721 16.13 18.03 -51.62
C GLU A 721 15.08 17.62 -50.57
N PHE A 722 15.48 17.36 -49.33
CA PHE A 722 14.60 16.82 -48.29
C PHE A 722 13.97 17.92 -47.40
N LYS A 723 12.66 18.19 -47.58
CA LYS A 723 11.89 19.23 -46.85
C LYS A 723 11.28 18.73 -45.52
N PHE A 724 12.09 18.20 -44.61
CA PHE A 724 11.63 17.80 -43.27
C PHE A 724 12.12 18.79 -42.20
N ASP A 725 11.19 19.45 -41.50
CA ASP A 725 11.51 20.43 -40.46
C ASP A 725 11.87 19.75 -39.13
N VAL A 726 13.10 19.25 -39.09
CA VAL A 726 13.71 18.64 -37.90
C VAL A 726 13.62 19.57 -36.68
N ARG A 727 13.78 20.88 -36.89
CA ARG A 727 13.84 21.85 -35.80
C ARG A 727 12.46 22.02 -35.16
N ALA A 728 11.42 22.24 -35.97
CA ALA A 728 10.06 22.40 -35.47
C ALA A 728 9.59 21.15 -34.73
N ILE A 729 9.79 19.95 -35.30
CA ILE A 729 9.35 18.69 -34.68
C ILE A 729 10.13 18.40 -33.39
N ARG A 730 11.44 18.67 -33.36
CA ARG A 730 12.24 18.52 -32.14
C ARG A 730 11.78 19.47 -31.04
N GLN A 731 11.52 20.74 -31.37
CA GLN A 731 11.02 21.72 -30.40
C GLN A 731 9.65 21.31 -29.85
N LEU A 732 8.76 20.84 -30.72
CA LEU A 732 7.44 20.34 -30.36
C LEU A 732 7.54 19.13 -29.41
N ALA A 733 8.37 18.14 -29.74
CA ALA A 733 8.58 16.97 -28.89
C ALA A 733 9.28 17.31 -27.55
N ALA A 734 10.25 18.24 -27.55
CA ALA A 734 10.92 18.69 -26.33
C ALA A 734 9.94 19.40 -25.37
N ARG A 735 9.08 20.28 -25.90
CA ARG A 735 8.01 20.93 -25.12
C ARG A 735 7.03 19.90 -24.56
N ALA A 736 6.61 18.93 -25.36
CA ALA A 736 5.64 17.91 -24.95
C ALA A 736 6.14 16.98 -23.84
N VAL A 737 7.46 16.80 -23.71
CA VAL A 737 8.11 16.00 -22.65
C VAL A 737 8.57 16.88 -21.47
N GLY A 738 8.40 18.20 -21.54
CA GLY A 738 8.84 19.13 -20.50
C GLY A 738 10.37 19.31 -20.43
N TYR A 739 11.09 18.98 -21.51
CA TYR A 739 12.55 19.16 -21.58
C TYR A 739 12.90 20.60 -21.99
N ILE A 740 13.53 21.34 -21.08
CA ILE A 740 14.09 22.68 -21.36
C ILE A 740 15.51 22.50 -21.90
N GLU A 741 15.74 22.88 -23.15
CA GLU A 741 17.03 22.74 -23.82
C GLU A 741 18.07 23.71 -23.20
N PRO A 742 19.21 23.24 -22.66
CA PRO A 742 20.30 24.14 -22.30
C PRO A 742 20.90 24.73 -23.59
N ALA A 743 21.20 26.03 -23.58
CA ALA A 743 21.66 26.82 -24.74
C ALA A 743 22.98 26.34 -25.38
N THR A 744 23.65 25.35 -24.80
CA THR A 744 24.82 24.67 -25.36
C THR A 744 24.74 23.19 -25.01
N MET A 745 24.49 22.33 -26.01
CA MET A 745 24.60 20.89 -25.82
C MET A 745 26.04 20.41 -26.06
N PRO A 746 26.54 19.43 -25.29
CA PRO A 746 27.82 18.80 -25.53
C PRO A 746 27.82 18.03 -26.86
N THR A 747 28.98 17.99 -27.50
CA THR A 747 29.22 17.28 -28.77
C THR A 747 28.96 15.76 -28.67
N PRO A 748 28.72 15.08 -29.82
CA PRO A 748 28.32 13.66 -29.90
C PRO A 748 29.35 12.63 -29.38
N LYS A 749 30.46 13.07 -28.77
CA LYS A 749 31.38 12.18 -28.03
C LYS A 749 30.79 11.63 -26.72
N GLN A 750 29.64 12.14 -26.27
CA GLN A 750 28.95 11.63 -25.08
C GLN A 750 28.06 10.39 -25.34
N GLN A 751 27.94 9.90 -26.58
CA GLN A 751 27.17 8.69 -26.89
C GLN A 751 27.79 7.38 -26.39
N GLY A 752 28.99 7.42 -25.78
CA GLY A 752 29.56 6.31 -25.02
C GLY A 752 28.95 6.07 -23.62
N LEU A 753 27.95 6.85 -23.20
CA LEU A 753 27.43 6.87 -21.82
C LEU A 753 26.33 5.84 -21.49
N TRP A 754 25.62 5.27 -22.47
CA TRP A 754 24.49 4.34 -22.21
C TRP A 754 24.87 3.06 -21.41
N PRO A 755 25.97 2.35 -21.70
CA PRO A 755 26.34 1.15 -20.95
C PRO A 755 26.79 1.42 -19.50
N ASN A 756 27.19 2.67 -19.20
CA ASN A 756 27.65 3.08 -17.87
C ASN A 756 26.57 3.74 -17.03
N GLN A 757 25.35 3.88 -17.54
CA GLN A 757 24.26 4.55 -16.82
C GLN A 757 23.95 3.91 -15.46
N PRO A 758 23.86 2.57 -15.30
CA PRO A 758 23.64 1.98 -13.98
C PRO A 758 24.80 2.22 -13.01
N ARG A 759 26.05 2.17 -13.50
CA ARG A 759 27.24 2.48 -12.68
C ARG A 759 27.21 3.92 -12.21
N ASN A 760 26.87 4.87 -13.08
CA ASN A 760 26.73 6.28 -12.73
C ASN A 760 25.61 6.50 -11.71
N ALA A 761 24.48 5.82 -11.85
CA ALA A 761 23.38 5.90 -10.88
C ALA A 761 23.81 5.40 -9.49
N ILE A 762 24.53 4.27 -9.43
CA ILE A 762 25.11 3.74 -8.18
C ILE A 762 26.10 4.75 -7.56
N LEU A 763 27.02 5.29 -8.35
CA LEU A 763 28.00 6.28 -7.90
C LEU A 763 27.35 7.57 -7.38
N MET A 764 26.30 8.05 -8.06
CA MET A 764 25.53 9.22 -7.62
C MET A 764 24.80 8.96 -6.30
N ALA A 765 24.20 7.78 -6.13
CA ALA A 765 23.55 7.39 -4.88
C ALA A 765 24.57 7.31 -3.73
N ILE A 766 25.72 6.68 -3.95
CA ILE A 766 26.82 6.61 -2.98
C ILE A 766 27.34 8.02 -2.65
N GLY A 767 27.63 8.86 -3.65
CA GLY A 767 28.11 10.22 -3.44
C GLY A 767 27.13 11.10 -2.66
N THR A 768 25.82 10.97 -2.95
CA THR A 768 24.77 11.69 -2.23
C THR A 768 24.68 11.24 -0.77
N ALA A 769 24.71 9.93 -0.53
CA ALA A 769 24.68 9.37 0.82
C ALA A 769 25.87 9.85 1.67
N ARG A 770 27.09 9.85 1.11
CA ARG A 770 28.30 10.36 1.78
C ARG A 770 28.23 11.84 2.10
N GLY A 771 27.50 12.61 1.29
CA GLY A 771 27.23 14.02 1.56
C GLY A 771 26.21 14.29 2.67
N GLY A 772 25.73 13.25 3.39
CA GLY A 772 24.67 13.37 4.39
C GLY A 772 23.30 13.72 3.80
N LYS A 773 23.12 13.49 2.49
CA LYS A 773 21.90 13.79 1.74
C LYS A 773 21.10 12.51 1.49
N ALA A 774 19.84 12.64 1.04
CA ALA A 774 18.97 11.51 0.80
C ALA A 774 19.29 10.90 -0.58
N PRO A 775 19.81 9.66 -0.64
CA PRO A 775 20.16 9.07 -1.91
C PRO A 775 18.92 8.54 -2.65
N HIS A 776 18.98 8.55 -3.98
CA HIS A 776 17.97 7.99 -4.86
C HIS A 776 18.63 7.00 -5.82
N LEU A 777 18.01 5.83 -5.99
CA LEU A 777 18.45 4.81 -6.94
C LEU A 777 17.22 4.11 -7.55
N ASP A 778 16.98 4.35 -8.83
CA ASP A 778 15.94 3.65 -9.59
C ASP A 778 16.47 2.30 -10.09
N VAL A 779 16.17 1.25 -9.33
CA VAL A 779 16.60 -0.12 -9.64
C VAL A 779 15.92 -0.65 -10.90
N LYS A 780 14.63 -0.36 -11.12
CA LYS A 780 13.88 -0.82 -12.31
C LYS A 780 14.57 -0.31 -13.58
N HIS A 781 14.80 1.00 -13.64
CA HIS A 781 15.46 1.62 -14.79
C HIS A 781 16.88 1.07 -15.03
N CYS A 782 17.62 0.74 -13.96
CA CYS A 782 18.93 0.10 -14.09
C CYS A 782 18.84 -1.32 -14.70
N LEU A 783 17.81 -2.08 -14.34
CA LEU A 783 17.58 -3.44 -14.83
C LEU A 783 17.05 -3.48 -16.27
N ASP A 784 16.34 -2.44 -16.72
CA ASP A 784 15.92 -2.29 -18.12
C ASP A 784 17.13 -2.16 -19.08
N VAL A 785 18.25 -1.63 -18.58
CA VAL A 785 19.48 -1.40 -19.36
C VAL A 785 20.51 -2.52 -19.17
N THR A 786 20.57 -3.15 -17.99
CA THR A 786 21.62 -4.12 -17.64
C THR A 786 21.05 -5.37 -16.99
N PRO A 787 21.48 -6.59 -17.41
CA PRO A 787 21.02 -7.83 -16.79
C PRO A 787 21.27 -7.87 -15.27
N PRO A 788 20.37 -8.48 -14.47
CA PRO A 788 20.42 -8.45 -13.01
C PRO A 788 21.76 -8.85 -12.39
N ALA A 789 22.35 -9.97 -12.84
CA ALA A 789 23.62 -10.45 -12.31
C ALA A 789 24.78 -9.46 -12.57
N LYS A 790 24.80 -8.83 -13.76
CA LYS A 790 25.82 -7.83 -14.12
C LYS A 790 25.62 -6.55 -13.32
N PHE A 791 24.38 -6.12 -13.12
CA PHE A 791 24.05 -4.97 -12.27
C PHE A 791 24.53 -5.19 -10.83
N LEU A 792 24.27 -6.36 -10.25
CA LEU A 792 24.72 -6.71 -8.89
C LEU A 792 26.26 -6.77 -8.78
N GLN A 793 26.96 -7.23 -9.82
CA GLN A 793 28.43 -7.18 -9.86
C GLN A 793 28.96 -5.74 -9.92
N LEU A 794 28.30 -4.86 -10.69
CA LEU A 794 28.63 -3.43 -10.72
C LEU A 794 28.41 -2.79 -9.34
N LEU A 795 27.25 -3.06 -8.72
CA LEU A 795 26.95 -2.61 -7.36
C LEU A 795 28.03 -3.07 -6.38
N TRP A 796 28.37 -4.36 -6.37
CA TRP A 796 29.45 -4.88 -5.51
C TRP A 796 30.77 -4.13 -5.72
N SER A 797 31.18 -3.89 -6.97
CA SER A 797 32.44 -3.22 -7.26
C SER A 797 32.52 -1.80 -6.67
N GLU A 798 31.41 -1.03 -6.75
CA GLU A 798 31.37 0.32 -6.20
C GLU A 798 31.23 0.32 -4.66
N LEU A 799 30.50 -0.65 -4.11
CA LEU A 799 30.37 -0.80 -2.66
C LEU A 799 31.69 -1.17 -1.99
N VAL A 800 32.52 -2.01 -2.61
CA VAL A 800 33.87 -2.35 -2.09
C VAL A 800 34.75 -1.10 -2.03
N VAL A 801 34.70 -0.24 -3.05
CA VAL A 801 35.45 1.03 -3.07
C VAL A 801 34.99 1.95 -1.94
N ALA A 802 33.68 2.10 -1.74
CA ALA A 802 33.12 2.93 -0.68
C ALA A 802 33.42 2.36 0.73
N ALA A 803 33.32 1.04 0.90
CA ALA A 803 33.69 0.33 2.11
C ALA A 803 35.16 0.53 2.49
N GLY A 804 36.07 0.53 1.52
CA GLY A 804 37.49 0.82 1.72
C GLY A 804 37.78 2.24 2.23
N LEU A 805 36.80 3.14 2.13
CA LEU A 805 36.88 4.51 2.66
C LEU A 805 36.20 4.66 4.03
N GLY A 806 35.83 3.54 4.68
CA GLY A 806 35.23 3.51 6.01
C GLY A 806 33.69 3.54 6.02
N GLU A 807 33.02 3.54 4.87
CA GLU A 807 31.57 3.74 4.74
C GLU A 807 30.78 2.42 4.80
N MET A 808 31.14 1.51 5.72
CA MET A 808 30.60 0.14 5.77
C MET A 808 29.08 0.10 6.00
N ASP A 809 28.56 0.89 6.94
CA ASP A 809 27.13 0.97 7.25
C ASP A 809 26.30 1.50 6.08
N MET A 810 26.79 2.55 5.41
CA MET A 810 26.13 3.11 4.22
C MET A 810 26.06 2.06 3.11
N CYS A 811 27.15 1.34 2.87
CA CYS A 811 27.20 0.28 1.87
C CYS A 811 26.18 -0.84 2.18
N ARG A 812 26.10 -1.25 3.45
CA ARG A 812 25.09 -2.21 3.92
C ARG A 812 23.67 -1.73 3.66
N ARG A 813 23.34 -0.48 3.97
CA ARG A 813 21.99 0.10 3.79
C ARG A 813 21.58 0.15 2.32
N ILE A 814 22.46 0.67 1.44
CA ILE A 814 22.20 0.73 -0.01
C ILE A 814 22.01 -0.69 -0.57
N ALA A 815 22.90 -1.63 -0.22
CA ALA A 815 22.80 -3.01 -0.69
C ALA A 815 21.52 -3.70 -0.20
N THR A 816 21.15 -3.49 1.07
CA THR A 816 19.93 -4.05 1.65
C THR A 816 18.72 -3.57 0.85
N TYR A 817 18.58 -2.25 0.65
CA TYR A 817 17.51 -1.68 -0.17
C TYR A 817 17.44 -2.30 -1.57
N VAL A 818 18.55 -2.38 -2.30
CA VAL A 818 18.56 -2.95 -3.66
C VAL A 818 18.14 -4.41 -3.67
N LEU A 819 18.55 -5.19 -2.67
CA LEU A 819 18.28 -6.64 -2.63
C LEU A 819 16.86 -6.96 -2.13
N THR A 820 16.29 -6.16 -1.22
CA THR A 820 15.04 -6.47 -0.53
C THR A 820 13.84 -5.63 -0.96
N MET A 821 14.03 -4.54 -1.70
CA MET A 821 12.90 -3.77 -2.21
C MET A 821 12.07 -4.64 -3.18
N PRO A 822 10.76 -4.84 -2.91
CA PRO A 822 9.89 -5.60 -3.80
C PRO A 822 9.92 -5.03 -5.21
N GLN A 823 10.09 -5.92 -6.19
CA GLN A 823 10.12 -5.54 -7.60
C GLN A 823 8.78 -5.89 -8.27
N PRO A 824 8.36 -5.17 -9.32
CA PRO A 824 7.22 -5.55 -10.13
C PRO A 824 7.31 -7.01 -10.64
N PRO A 825 6.17 -7.67 -10.96
CA PRO A 825 6.17 -9.08 -11.39
C PRO A 825 7.04 -9.40 -12.61
N GLN A 826 7.30 -8.41 -13.45
CA GLN A 826 8.07 -8.54 -14.71
C GLN A 826 9.59 -8.47 -14.49
N THR A 827 10.01 -7.96 -13.33
CA THR A 827 11.41 -7.80 -12.95
C THR A 827 11.80 -8.91 -11.97
N PRO A 828 12.89 -9.64 -12.22
CA PRO A 828 13.27 -10.76 -11.37
C PRO A 828 13.76 -10.29 -9.99
N PRO A 829 13.51 -11.08 -8.92
CA PRO A 829 13.92 -10.75 -7.56
C PRO A 829 15.45 -10.79 -7.42
N LEU A 830 16.03 -9.74 -6.85
CA LEU A 830 17.48 -9.57 -6.81
C LEU A 830 18.18 -10.35 -5.69
N LEU A 831 17.57 -10.52 -4.52
CA LEU A 831 18.17 -11.26 -3.40
C LEU A 831 18.50 -12.73 -3.74
N PRO A 832 17.60 -13.54 -4.33
CA PRO A 832 17.94 -14.90 -4.74
C PRO A 832 19.07 -14.96 -5.78
N ILE A 833 19.05 -14.04 -6.75
CA ILE A 833 20.10 -13.94 -7.78
C ILE A 833 21.44 -13.62 -7.12
N PHE A 834 21.45 -12.69 -6.16
CA PHE A 834 22.63 -12.35 -5.41
C PHE A 834 23.16 -13.57 -4.64
N LEU A 835 22.33 -14.24 -3.85
CA LEU A 835 22.76 -15.35 -2.98
C LEU A 835 23.22 -16.60 -3.76
N TYR A 836 22.57 -16.93 -4.88
CA TYR A 836 22.80 -18.19 -5.59
C TYR A 836 23.71 -18.07 -6.81
N ILE A 837 23.80 -16.89 -7.42
CA ILE A 837 24.57 -16.69 -8.66
C ILE A 837 25.78 -15.78 -8.40
N VAL A 838 25.56 -14.60 -7.83
CA VAL A 838 26.62 -13.59 -7.71
C VAL A 838 27.55 -13.91 -6.53
N LEU A 839 27.03 -14.16 -5.34
CA LEU A 839 27.79 -14.43 -4.12
C LEU A 839 28.82 -15.57 -4.28
N PRO A 840 28.49 -16.73 -4.90
CA PRO A 840 29.48 -17.77 -5.13
C PRO A 840 30.67 -17.33 -5.99
N SER A 841 30.46 -16.42 -6.96
CA SER A 841 31.52 -15.85 -7.79
C SER A 841 32.35 -14.82 -7.03
N LEU A 842 31.72 -14.01 -6.17
CA LEU A 842 32.40 -13.05 -5.32
C LEU A 842 33.32 -13.74 -4.30
N ILE A 843 32.87 -14.83 -3.68
CA ILE A 843 33.69 -15.62 -2.74
C ILE A 843 34.99 -16.07 -3.41
N VAL A 844 34.91 -16.58 -4.65
CA VAL A 844 36.10 -17.02 -5.41
C VAL A 844 37.01 -15.84 -5.74
N ALA A 845 36.44 -14.69 -6.11
CA ALA A 845 37.23 -13.49 -6.39
C ALA A 845 37.96 -12.98 -5.12
N ILE A 846 37.29 -12.97 -3.97
CA ILE A 846 37.85 -12.52 -2.69
C ILE A 846 38.91 -13.48 -2.16
N ASP A 847 38.75 -14.79 -2.35
CA ASP A 847 39.77 -15.79 -1.98
C ASP A 847 41.11 -15.56 -2.71
N ASN A 848 41.09 -14.92 -3.89
CA ASN A 848 42.28 -14.61 -4.69
C ASN A 848 42.90 -13.23 -4.39
N GLN A 849 42.34 -12.46 -3.44
CA GLN A 849 42.84 -11.14 -3.07
C GLN A 849 43.88 -11.19 -1.94
N ASN A 850 44.55 -10.06 -1.71
CA ASN A 850 45.48 -9.89 -0.58
C ASN A 850 44.74 -9.99 0.77
N VAL A 851 45.42 -10.39 1.85
CA VAL A 851 44.80 -10.65 3.17
C VAL A 851 43.98 -9.46 3.71
N GLY A 852 44.45 -8.23 3.51
CA GLY A 852 43.73 -7.01 3.92
C GLY A 852 42.42 -6.80 3.14
N GLU A 853 42.48 -6.89 1.81
CA GLU A 853 41.31 -6.79 0.93
C GLU A 853 40.34 -7.95 1.14
N GLN A 854 40.87 -9.16 1.39
CA GLN A 854 40.10 -10.35 1.72
C GLN A 854 39.27 -10.13 3.00
N THR A 855 39.87 -9.52 4.03
CA THR A 855 39.18 -9.24 5.29
C THR A 855 38.04 -8.24 5.08
N LEU A 856 38.31 -7.12 4.41
CA LEU A 856 37.32 -6.10 4.09
C LEU A 856 36.15 -6.67 3.26
N GLY A 857 36.47 -7.38 2.17
CA GLY A 857 35.46 -7.99 1.30
C GLY A 857 34.60 -9.04 2.03
N THR A 858 35.22 -9.84 2.91
CA THR A 858 34.49 -10.84 3.71
C THR A 858 33.57 -10.16 4.74
N GLU A 859 34.00 -9.06 5.35
CA GLU A 859 33.21 -8.29 6.29
C GLU A 859 32.02 -7.59 5.61
N LEU A 860 32.26 -6.98 4.45
CA LEU A 860 31.19 -6.36 3.66
C LEU A 860 30.14 -7.40 3.23
N LEU A 861 30.57 -8.56 2.73
CA LEU A 861 29.65 -9.66 2.40
C LEU A 861 28.82 -10.11 3.60
N PHE A 862 29.46 -10.26 4.76
CA PHE A 862 28.77 -10.63 6.00
C PHE A 862 27.68 -9.62 6.37
N ASN A 863 28.01 -8.31 6.32
CA ASN A 863 27.06 -7.25 6.63
C ASN A 863 25.89 -7.21 5.64
N ILE A 864 26.15 -7.34 4.34
CA ILE A 864 25.10 -7.33 3.30
C ILE A 864 24.19 -8.56 3.44
N VAL A 865 24.76 -9.76 3.58
CA VAL A 865 23.99 -11.01 3.68
C VAL A 865 23.11 -11.03 4.92
N THR A 866 23.69 -10.71 6.09
CA THR A 866 22.96 -10.68 7.37
C THR A 866 21.82 -9.68 7.32
N SER A 867 22.09 -8.46 6.86
CA SER A 867 21.11 -7.39 6.78
C SER A 867 19.99 -7.70 5.80
N SER A 868 20.33 -8.18 4.59
CA SER A 868 19.34 -8.42 3.52
C SER A 868 18.44 -9.61 3.82
N LEU A 869 18.96 -10.69 4.42
CA LEU A 869 18.12 -11.81 4.86
C LEU A 869 17.20 -11.40 6.00
N THR A 870 17.70 -10.62 6.95
CA THR A 870 16.88 -10.13 8.08
C THR A 870 15.77 -9.18 7.62
N ALA A 871 16.08 -8.23 6.74
CA ALA A 871 15.10 -7.35 6.10
C ALA A 871 14.05 -8.15 5.32
N ALA A 872 14.48 -9.15 4.53
CA ALA A 872 13.56 -10.04 3.82
C ALA A 872 12.59 -10.78 4.76
N LEU A 873 13.08 -11.30 5.90
CA LEU A 873 12.25 -11.95 6.91
C LEU A 873 11.22 -10.99 7.51
N HIS A 874 11.66 -9.77 7.89
CA HIS A 874 10.76 -8.76 8.45
C HIS A 874 9.73 -8.26 7.44
N LEU A 875 10.09 -8.19 6.15
CA LEU A 875 9.16 -7.88 5.07
C LEU A 875 8.05 -8.94 4.98
N GLU A 876 8.40 -10.23 5.05
CA GLU A 876 7.42 -11.31 5.05
C GLU A 876 6.50 -11.24 6.28
N TRP A 877 7.02 -10.91 7.45
CA TRP A 877 6.17 -10.72 8.64
C TRP A 877 5.30 -9.47 8.54
N ALA A 878 5.80 -8.39 7.92
CA ALA A 878 5.02 -7.18 7.72
C ALA A 878 3.87 -7.42 6.74
N LEU A 879 4.10 -8.19 5.67
CA LEU A 879 3.06 -8.59 4.73
C LEU A 879 1.96 -9.41 5.40
N ARG A 880 2.32 -10.36 6.27
CA ARG A 880 1.33 -11.14 7.03
C ARG A 880 0.49 -10.27 7.96
N ALA A 881 1.09 -9.27 8.58
CA ALA A 881 0.40 -8.36 9.50
C ALA A 881 -0.61 -7.44 8.79
N VAL A 882 -0.30 -6.98 7.56
CA VAL A 882 -1.15 -6.04 6.81
C VAL A 882 -2.13 -6.76 5.87
N GLY A 883 -1.70 -7.81 5.20
CA GLY A 883 -2.38 -8.37 4.02
C GLY A 883 -3.03 -9.74 4.21
N GLY A 884 -2.88 -10.42 5.35
CA GLY A 884 -3.52 -11.70 5.67
C GLY A 884 -3.09 -12.92 4.82
N GLU A 885 -2.49 -12.74 3.64
CA GLU A 885 -2.00 -13.82 2.77
C GLU A 885 -0.47 -14.01 2.81
N PRO A 886 0.03 -15.25 2.69
CA PRO A 886 1.46 -15.54 2.61
C PRO A 886 1.98 -15.29 1.19
N LEU A 887 2.17 -14.03 0.82
CA LEU A 887 2.91 -13.69 -0.40
C LEU A 887 4.42 -13.73 -0.09
N SER A 888 5.20 -14.34 -0.98
CA SER A 888 6.66 -14.32 -0.97
C SER A 888 7.16 -13.24 -1.94
N PRO A 889 7.32 -11.98 -1.46
CA PRO A 889 7.54 -10.81 -2.32
C PRO A 889 8.87 -10.85 -3.09
N LEU A 890 9.81 -11.70 -2.66
CA LEU A 890 11.17 -11.80 -3.18
C LEU A 890 11.42 -13.08 -3.99
N GLY A 891 10.40 -13.57 -4.72
CA GLY A 891 10.59 -14.63 -5.70
C GLY A 891 10.05 -16.00 -5.35
N GLY A 892 8.91 -16.09 -4.65
CA GLY A 892 8.29 -17.40 -4.40
C GLY A 892 8.83 -18.15 -3.19
N GLN A 893 10.11 -17.93 -2.84
CA GLN A 893 10.80 -18.67 -1.77
C GLN A 893 10.87 -17.87 -0.46
N PRO A 894 10.55 -18.47 0.71
CA PRO A 894 10.77 -17.83 2.02
C PRO A 894 12.25 -17.61 2.33
N SER A 895 12.55 -16.50 2.99
CA SER A 895 13.88 -16.10 3.49
C SER A 895 14.55 -17.17 4.34
N THR A 896 13.79 -17.92 5.14
CA THR A 896 14.30 -19.06 5.92
C THR A 896 14.88 -20.18 5.06
N ILE A 897 14.24 -20.49 3.92
CA ILE A 897 14.76 -21.47 2.97
C ILE A 897 15.98 -20.91 2.22
N MET A 898 15.98 -19.60 1.90
CA MET A 898 17.15 -18.96 1.30
C MET A 898 18.37 -19.03 2.23
N ALA A 899 18.20 -18.72 3.51
CA ALA A 899 19.24 -18.80 4.52
C ALA A 899 19.76 -20.24 4.67
N ARG A 900 18.88 -21.24 4.77
CA ARG A 900 19.27 -22.65 4.86
C ARG A 900 20.08 -23.11 3.65
N ARG A 901 19.65 -22.76 2.44
CA ARG A 901 20.37 -23.11 1.20
C ARG A 901 21.73 -22.41 1.11
N LEU A 902 21.82 -21.15 1.55
CA LEU A 902 23.09 -20.46 1.70
C LEU A 902 24.04 -21.22 2.64
N GLY A 903 23.57 -21.66 3.81
CA GLY A 903 24.36 -22.45 4.76
C GLY A 903 24.91 -23.74 4.15
N VAL A 904 24.10 -24.48 3.38
CA VAL A 904 24.55 -25.66 2.62
C VAL A 904 25.64 -25.29 1.61
N ASN A 905 25.43 -24.25 0.81
CA ASN A 905 26.41 -23.81 -0.21
C ASN A 905 27.76 -23.41 0.40
N LEU A 906 27.75 -22.70 1.53
CA LEU A 906 28.99 -22.29 2.22
C LEU A 906 29.76 -23.50 2.77
N ARG A 907 29.06 -24.54 3.26
CA ARG A 907 29.67 -25.79 3.76
C ARG A 907 30.25 -26.67 2.65
N MET A 908 29.64 -26.68 1.46
CA MET A 908 30.13 -27.44 0.32
C MET A 908 31.51 -26.93 -0.16
N LYS A 909 31.80 -25.64 0.01
CA LYS A 909 33.08 -25.01 -0.36
C LYS A 909 34.13 -25.06 0.76
N LYS A 910 34.46 -26.25 1.27
CA LYS A 910 35.38 -26.46 2.41
C LYS A 910 36.78 -25.82 2.24
N ASN A 911 37.26 -25.71 1.00
CA ASN A 911 38.60 -25.19 0.70
C ASN A 911 38.69 -23.65 0.66
N SER A 912 37.56 -22.94 0.63
CA SER A 912 37.51 -21.48 0.60
C SER A 912 37.75 -20.89 1.99
N ARG A 913 38.65 -19.90 2.10
CA ARG A 913 38.91 -19.19 3.38
C ARG A 913 37.76 -18.22 3.67
N THR A 914 37.31 -17.50 2.65
CA THR A 914 36.18 -16.57 2.73
C THR A 914 34.88 -17.28 3.11
N SER A 915 34.59 -18.45 2.53
CA SER A 915 33.38 -19.23 2.87
C SER A 915 33.38 -19.69 4.34
N ARG A 916 34.52 -20.17 4.85
CA ARG A 916 34.64 -20.58 6.26
C ARG A 916 34.50 -19.40 7.21
N SER A 917 35.13 -18.26 6.89
CA SER A 917 35.00 -17.05 7.71
C SER A 917 33.58 -16.51 7.71
N LEU A 918 32.90 -16.48 6.56
CA LEU A 918 31.52 -16.02 6.45
C LEU A 918 30.57 -16.96 7.21
N LEU A 919 30.74 -18.27 7.06
CA LEU A 919 29.97 -19.28 7.80
C LEU A 919 30.14 -19.10 9.31
N HIS A 920 31.39 -18.98 9.78
CA HIS A 920 31.69 -18.78 11.20
C HIS A 920 31.01 -17.52 11.75
N LYS A 921 31.16 -16.36 11.05
CA LYS A 921 30.55 -15.09 11.46
C LYS A 921 29.02 -15.16 11.53
N LEU A 922 28.38 -15.81 10.55
CA LEU A 922 26.92 -16.00 10.54
C LEU A 922 26.47 -16.89 11.70
N THR A 923 27.18 -17.99 11.97
CA THR A 923 26.84 -18.90 13.07
C THR A 923 27.12 -18.32 14.45
N SER A 924 28.10 -17.42 14.58
CA SER A 924 28.40 -16.75 15.85
C SER A 924 27.46 -15.58 16.15
N SER A 925 26.75 -15.06 15.14
CA SER A 925 25.80 -13.96 15.30
C SER A 925 24.51 -14.45 15.95
N GLN A 926 24.33 -14.14 17.24
CA GLN A 926 23.13 -14.49 18.00
C GLN A 926 21.83 -13.95 17.36
N PRO A 927 21.75 -12.68 16.90
CA PRO A 927 20.55 -12.17 16.23
C PRO A 927 20.23 -12.92 14.93
N PHE A 928 21.26 -13.27 14.14
CA PHE A 928 21.05 -14.00 12.90
C PHE A 928 20.55 -15.42 13.16
N MET A 929 21.16 -16.14 14.12
CA MET A 929 20.75 -17.50 14.47
C MET A 929 19.36 -17.56 15.12
N ALA A 930 18.95 -16.51 15.86
CA ALA A 930 17.59 -16.38 16.36
C ALA A 930 16.56 -16.25 15.23
N ASN A 931 16.90 -15.49 14.18
CA ASN A 931 16.04 -15.30 13.00
C ASN A 931 16.01 -16.53 12.09
N PHE A 932 17.10 -17.28 12.05
CA PHE A 932 17.29 -18.43 11.16
C PHE A 932 17.83 -19.67 11.91
N PRO A 933 17.05 -20.27 12.83
CA PRO A 933 17.53 -21.37 13.67
C PRO A 933 17.93 -22.62 12.86
N HIS A 934 17.28 -22.84 11.73
CA HIS A 934 17.57 -23.96 10.82
C HIS A 934 18.70 -23.68 9.82
N PHE A 935 19.43 -22.56 9.93
CA PHE A 935 20.57 -22.24 9.05
C PHE A 935 21.61 -23.38 9.01
N MET A 936 21.82 -24.05 10.15
CA MET A 936 22.75 -25.17 10.26
C MET A 936 22.14 -26.54 9.93
N SER A 937 20.84 -26.66 9.65
CA SER A 937 20.22 -27.94 9.31
C SER A 937 20.64 -28.43 7.91
N GLU A 938 20.71 -29.75 7.72
CA GLU A 938 20.94 -30.38 6.41
C GLU A 938 19.63 -30.44 5.62
N ILE A 939 19.67 -30.16 4.31
CA ILE A 939 18.52 -30.40 3.42
C ILE A 939 18.64 -31.87 2.98
N ASN A 940 17.65 -32.71 3.33
CA ASN A 940 17.48 -33.97 2.61
C ASN A 940 17.09 -33.61 1.18
N ILE A 941 18.02 -33.77 0.25
CA ILE A 941 17.77 -33.64 -1.19
C ILE A 941 17.13 -34.93 -1.69
#